data_AF-A0A3M1R9Z4-F1
#
_entry.id   AF-A0A3M1R9Z4-F1
#
_cell.length_a   1.000
_cell.length_b   1.000
_cell.length_c   1.000
_cell.angle_alpha   90.00
_cell.angle_beta   90.00
_cell.angle_gamma   90.00
#
_symmetry.space_group_name_H-M   'P 1'
#
loop_
_entity.id
_entity.type
_entity.pdbx_description
1 polymer ?
#
loop_
_entity_poly.entity_id
_entity_poly.type
_entity_poly.pdbx_seq_one_letter_code
_entity_poly.pdbx_strand_id
1 'polypeptide(L)'
;MDASIPATEAAGAAAPARAEAPLSYEINLRTYQWVGRLMDLLLKVAPLNLRVHNLRDQAERGDIFLFNHFSRFETFIPQYILYRHAGVIGRSLAAPEFVGPDAFGAFLRSLGAIPTDMPGIIDFMGDEILAGRKMVIFPEGSMIKDKKVVDRRGRLQVYSRDHGVRRPPHTGSAVTALKAQYRLEYLRRAFAEGNTRLVDHLLAEWPEEDAEQLQARLARPIAIVPANITFFPLRITDNVLQAVAERLGKVQSRRLLEELRIEGNILFRPTDMDVRFGEPIVVAEYLGRVDRWLLGRIYHLLARRAEGRAGTERPLRWLRRLQRRRTRELAETVMRRYMREMYALTTINLSHLASNVIYRSMTEHGRERLPVREVGEETYLSLKRLQRSRRIFLHADLKPVERNLEIPLRPLERMAGCLERAEQQHLLHIEGDELLLSPKLTDEHDFDEIRLENHIQLAVNESEPVTECVEAVRGVLALDPAARAREMAARLREDDARLYREDRAAYDHPKYHRLNQHEAGRLDGSSLFLEGERRVGALLIHGFSASPPEMAPLAEAVNGEGFPACAPRLRGHGTSPYDLARRRWEEWLDSARIGLLYLRQHCDRVVAVGHSMGGCLAYLLAAEGAVDGVVSICTPTRLASRRSTLVPLLHRANQLASLVPGVDGLKNFEPVTPEYPENNYRHLPISGVRQLQAVIAAFQGRLGEVRCPCLVLQGDDDPTVEPVSAEEISRGLAHAPHEVVMLPADHHVLVMDDRLGVHRRVREFLEAAEG
;
A
#
# COMPACT_ATOMS: atom_id res chain seq x y z
N MET A 1 6.64 -84.71 -46.36
CA MET A 1 6.50 -84.80 -44.89
C MET A 1 6.89 -83.43 -44.35
N ASP A 2 6.06 -82.43 -44.65
CA ASP A 2 4.93 -81.94 -43.83
C ASP A 2 5.41 -81.22 -42.57
N ALA A 3 5.57 -79.90 -42.73
CA ALA A 3 5.61 -78.93 -41.65
C ALA A 3 4.21 -78.34 -41.51
N SER A 4 3.46 -78.78 -40.49
CA SER A 4 2.13 -78.29 -40.17
C SER A 4 2.20 -77.22 -39.07
N ILE A 5 1.60 -76.09 -39.40
CA ILE A 5 1.42 -74.89 -38.58
C ILE A 5 0.22 -75.12 -37.64
N PRO A 6 0.29 -74.85 -36.32
CA PRO A 6 -0.89 -74.82 -35.48
C PRO A 6 -1.52 -73.41 -35.38
N ALA A 7 -2.84 -73.43 -35.31
CA ALA A 7 -3.76 -72.32 -35.42
C ALA A 7 -3.77 -71.36 -34.22
N THR A 8 -4.00 -70.08 -34.52
CA THR A 8 -4.29 -68.99 -33.59
C THR A 8 -5.74 -69.06 -33.09
N GLU A 9 -5.92 -69.20 -31.77
CA GLU A 9 -7.21 -69.08 -31.08
C GLU A 9 -7.64 -67.62 -30.94
N ALA A 10 -8.97 -67.44 -30.97
CA ALA A 10 -9.70 -66.21 -31.17
C ALA A 10 -9.65 -65.23 -29.98
N ALA A 11 -9.50 -63.94 -30.31
CA ALA A 11 -9.65 -62.82 -29.40
C ALA A 11 -11.13 -62.62 -28.98
N GLY A 12 -11.39 -62.68 -27.68
CA GLY A 12 -12.67 -62.28 -27.09
C GLY A 12 -12.89 -60.77 -27.22
N ALA A 13 -14.08 -60.41 -27.71
CA ALA A 13 -14.52 -59.03 -27.85
C ALA A 13 -14.65 -58.33 -26.48
N ALA A 14 -13.88 -57.25 -26.29
CA ALA A 14 -14.05 -56.34 -25.17
C ALA A 14 -15.33 -55.50 -25.37
N ALA A 15 -16.20 -55.50 -24.35
CA ALA A 15 -17.36 -54.62 -24.29
C ALA A 15 -16.93 -53.13 -24.34
N PRO A 16 -17.69 -52.25 -25.02
CA PRO A 16 -17.36 -50.83 -25.07
C PRO A 16 -17.44 -50.21 -23.67
N ALA A 17 -16.41 -49.42 -23.33
CA ALA A 17 -16.37 -48.60 -22.13
C ALA A 17 -17.66 -47.78 -22.02
N ARG A 18 -18.34 -47.87 -20.87
CA ARG A 18 -19.49 -47.02 -20.55
C ARG A 18 -19.04 -45.56 -20.65
N ALA A 19 -19.68 -44.79 -21.52
CA ALA A 19 -19.55 -43.34 -21.54
C ALA A 19 -19.96 -42.79 -20.17
N GLU A 20 -19.04 -42.11 -19.48
CA GLU A 20 -19.35 -41.37 -18.26
C GLU A 20 -20.47 -40.35 -18.57
N ALA A 21 -21.48 -40.27 -17.70
CA ALA A 21 -22.56 -39.30 -17.85
C ALA A 21 -21.97 -37.87 -17.90
N PRO A 22 -22.51 -36.96 -18.73
CA PRO A 22 -21.99 -35.61 -18.84
C PRO A 22 -22.05 -34.90 -17.47
N LEU A 23 -20.92 -34.31 -17.07
CA LEU A 23 -20.83 -33.53 -15.83
C LEU A 23 -21.83 -32.37 -15.87
N SER A 24 -22.70 -32.26 -14.85
CA SER A 24 -23.62 -31.13 -14.69
C SER A 24 -22.87 -29.90 -14.17
N TYR A 25 -23.15 -28.74 -14.76
CA TYR A 25 -22.60 -27.42 -14.38
C TYR A 25 -23.69 -26.51 -13.80
N GLU A 26 -24.71 -27.09 -13.15
CA GLU A 26 -25.75 -26.29 -12.49
C GLU A 26 -25.22 -25.53 -11.26
N ILE A 27 -25.63 -24.27 -11.14
CA ILE A 27 -25.26 -23.41 -10.02
C ILE A 27 -26.15 -23.75 -8.81
N ASN A 28 -25.53 -23.96 -7.64
CA ASN A 28 -26.24 -24.26 -6.41
C ASN A 28 -26.23 -23.04 -5.46
N LEU A 29 -27.41 -22.44 -5.27
CA LEU A 29 -27.58 -21.28 -4.39
C LEU A 29 -27.21 -21.57 -2.94
N ARG A 30 -27.43 -22.80 -2.45
CA ARG A 30 -27.05 -23.19 -1.08
C ARG A 30 -25.54 -23.20 -0.92
N THR A 31 -24.80 -23.62 -1.95
CA THR A 31 -23.32 -23.57 -1.93
C THR A 31 -22.85 -22.12 -1.84
N TYR A 32 -23.40 -21.21 -2.65
CA TYR A 32 -23.08 -19.78 -2.58
C TYR A 32 -23.33 -19.18 -1.19
N GLN A 33 -24.49 -19.46 -0.59
CA GLN A 33 -24.83 -19.01 0.76
C GLN A 33 -23.87 -19.57 1.81
N TRP A 34 -23.50 -20.85 1.68
CA TRP A 34 -22.57 -21.51 2.59
C TRP A 34 -21.17 -20.91 2.49
N VAL A 35 -20.64 -20.72 1.28
CA VAL A 35 -19.35 -20.06 1.04
C VAL A 35 -19.36 -18.62 1.53
N GLY A 36 -20.44 -17.88 1.30
CA GLY A 36 -20.62 -16.53 1.83
C GLY A 36 -20.49 -16.47 3.34
N ARG A 37 -21.17 -17.37 4.07
CA ARG A 37 -21.07 -17.46 5.54
C ARG A 37 -19.70 -17.91 6.02
N LEU A 38 -19.07 -18.86 5.32
CA LEU A 38 -17.72 -19.33 5.64
C LEU A 38 -16.72 -18.19 5.49
N MET A 39 -16.76 -17.47 4.36
CA MET A 39 -15.88 -16.33 4.12
C MET A 39 -16.12 -15.19 5.08
N ASP A 40 -17.37 -14.89 5.44
CA ASP A 40 -17.67 -13.90 6.48
C ASP A 40 -17.09 -14.29 7.85
N LEU A 41 -17.11 -15.58 8.19
CA LEU A 41 -16.46 -16.08 9.42
C LEU A 41 -14.95 -15.98 9.31
N LEU A 42 -14.37 -16.36 8.17
CA LEU A 42 -12.94 -16.26 7.91
C LEU A 42 -12.48 -14.80 7.96
N LEU A 43 -13.18 -13.84 7.36
CA LEU A 43 -12.82 -12.42 7.43
C LEU A 43 -12.98 -11.81 8.84
N LYS A 44 -13.81 -12.41 9.70
CA LYS A 44 -13.94 -11.98 11.11
C LYS A 44 -12.82 -12.52 12.00
N VAL A 45 -12.32 -13.72 11.69
CA VAL A 45 -11.34 -14.44 12.53
C VAL A 45 -9.91 -14.27 11.98
N ALA A 46 -9.77 -14.25 10.66
CA ALA A 46 -8.52 -13.93 9.99
C ALA A 46 -8.32 -12.41 10.00
N PRO A 47 -7.09 -11.94 10.19
CA PRO A 47 -6.75 -10.52 10.11
C PRO A 47 -6.70 -10.05 8.63
N LEU A 48 -7.68 -10.39 7.80
CA LEU A 48 -7.78 -9.93 6.41
C LEU A 48 -8.77 -8.77 6.31
N ASN A 49 -8.30 -7.63 5.82
CA ASN A 49 -9.11 -6.44 5.62
C ASN A 49 -9.45 -6.28 4.13
N LEU A 50 -10.65 -6.73 3.75
CA LEU A 50 -11.15 -6.64 2.38
C LEU A 50 -11.75 -5.27 2.09
N ARG A 51 -11.19 -4.56 1.12
CA ARG A 51 -11.70 -3.26 0.62
C ARG A 51 -12.15 -3.41 -0.83
N VAL A 52 -13.44 -3.23 -1.07
CA VAL A 52 -14.03 -3.31 -2.42
C VAL A 52 -14.40 -1.91 -2.90
N HIS A 53 -13.90 -1.53 -4.08
CA HIS A 53 -14.10 -0.20 -4.66
C HIS A 53 -14.92 -0.28 -5.95
N ASN A 54 -15.88 0.63 -6.11
CA ASN A 54 -16.71 0.83 -7.31
C ASN A 54 -17.59 -0.36 -7.74
N LEU A 55 -17.76 -1.42 -6.96
CA LEU A 55 -18.46 -2.61 -7.46
C LEU A 55 -19.95 -2.42 -7.80
N ARG A 56 -20.74 -1.68 -7.01
CA ARG A 56 -22.22 -1.68 -7.16
C ARG A 56 -22.69 -1.29 -8.56
N ASP A 57 -22.24 -0.14 -9.06
CA ASP A 57 -22.58 0.33 -10.41
C ASP A 57 -22.00 -0.59 -11.51
N GLN A 58 -20.80 -1.12 -11.28
CA GLN A 58 -20.12 -2.02 -12.21
C GLN A 58 -20.81 -3.38 -12.32
N ALA A 59 -21.38 -3.88 -11.23
CA ALA A 59 -22.15 -5.12 -11.18
C ALA A 59 -23.43 -5.04 -12.03
N GLU A 60 -24.09 -3.89 -12.01
CA GLU A 60 -25.31 -3.62 -12.79
C GLU A 60 -25.00 -3.48 -14.29
N ARG A 61 -23.94 -2.72 -14.62
CA ARG A 61 -23.57 -2.36 -16.01
C ARG A 61 -22.73 -3.42 -16.73
N GLY A 62 -21.94 -4.21 -15.99
CA GLY A 62 -20.98 -5.17 -16.52
C GLY A 62 -21.54 -6.56 -16.75
N ASP A 63 -21.08 -7.26 -17.79
CA ASP A 63 -21.48 -8.64 -18.09
C ASP A 63 -20.32 -9.64 -17.89
N ILE A 64 -19.10 -9.22 -18.26
CA ILE A 64 -17.88 -10.01 -18.08
C ILE A 64 -16.95 -9.26 -17.12
N PHE A 65 -16.59 -9.88 -16.00
CA PHE A 65 -15.67 -9.33 -15.00
C PHE A 65 -14.30 -9.98 -15.17
N LEU A 66 -13.30 -9.16 -15.50
CA LEU A 66 -11.93 -9.61 -15.70
C LEU A 66 -11.09 -9.32 -14.47
N PHE A 67 -10.42 -10.33 -13.93
CA PHE A 67 -9.51 -10.16 -12.80
C PHE A 67 -8.09 -10.51 -13.18
N ASN A 68 -7.11 -9.79 -12.65
CA ASN A 68 -5.72 -10.21 -12.72
C ASN A 68 -5.57 -11.52 -11.94
N HIS A 69 -4.88 -12.50 -12.51
CA HIS A 69 -4.62 -13.76 -11.80
C HIS A 69 -3.48 -13.57 -10.78
N PHE A 70 -3.74 -13.76 -9.47
CA PHE A 70 -2.71 -13.74 -8.44
C PHE A 70 -2.38 -15.14 -7.90
N SER A 71 -3.34 -15.98 -7.52
CA SER A 71 -3.16 -17.39 -7.10
C SER A 71 -4.29 -18.29 -7.63
N ARG A 72 -4.12 -19.61 -7.74
CA ARG A 72 -5.18 -20.51 -8.27
C ARG A 72 -6.36 -20.65 -7.30
N PHE A 73 -6.16 -20.36 -6.02
CA PHE A 73 -7.20 -20.35 -4.99
C PHE A 73 -8.17 -19.16 -5.11
N GLU A 74 -7.84 -18.11 -5.87
CA GLU A 74 -8.71 -16.94 -6.04
C GLU A 74 -9.97 -17.18 -6.86
N THR A 75 -10.13 -18.31 -7.56
CA THR A 75 -11.25 -18.49 -8.50
C THR A 75 -12.64 -18.33 -7.86
N PHE A 76 -12.75 -18.55 -6.54
CA PHE A 76 -13.99 -18.30 -5.78
C PHE A 76 -14.03 -16.92 -5.08
N ILE A 77 -12.92 -16.19 -4.97
CA ILE A 77 -12.87 -14.88 -4.28
C ILE A 77 -13.69 -13.81 -5.05
N PRO A 78 -13.52 -13.60 -6.37
CA PRO A 78 -14.42 -12.75 -7.15
C PRO A 78 -15.88 -13.14 -7.03
N GLN A 79 -16.18 -14.45 -7.01
CA GLN A 79 -17.54 -14.96 -6.87
C GLN A 79 -18.12 -14.60 -5.50
N TYR A 80 -17.35 -14.76 -4.42
CA TYR A 80 -17.72 -14.29 -3.10
C TYR A 80 -17.95 -12.77 -3.08
N ILE A 81 -17.04 -11.98 -3.66
CA ILE A 81 -17.12 -10.52 -3.69
C ILE A 81 -18.39 -10.06 -4.42
N LEU A 82 -18.64 -10.58 -5.62
CA LEU A 82 -19.82 -10.27 -6.44
C LEU A 82 -21.12 -10.64 -5.70
N TYR A 83 -21.18 -11.84 -5.12
CA TYR A 83 -22.35 -12.29 -4.38
C TYR A 83 -22.58 -11.45 -3.12
N ARG A 84 -21.54 -11.22 -2.32
CA ARG A 84 -21.67 -10.58 -1.01
C ARG A 84 -21.93 -9.08 -1.11
N HIS A 85 -21.29 -8.39 -2.04
CA HIS A 85 -21.32 -6.93 -2.14
C HIS A 85 -22.31 -6.41 -3.20
N ALA A 86 -22.72 -7.24 -4.15
CA ALA A 86 -23.66 -6.86 -5.21
C ALA A 86 -24.84 -7.84 -5.40
N GLY A 87 -24.92 -8.94 -4.65
CA GLY A 87 -25.99 -9.94 -4.82
C GLY A 87 -25.91 -10.72 -6.14
N VAL A 88 -24.77 -10.64 -6.84
CA VAL A 88 -24.60 -11.21 -8.18
C VAL A 88 -24.14 -12.66 -8.08
N ILE A 89 -24.83 -13.54 -8.80
CA ILE A 89 -24.41 -14.92 -9.03
C ILE A 89 -23.97 -15.03 -10.48
N GLY A 90 -22.78 -15.59 -10.70
CA GLY A 90 -22.18 -15.68 -12.02
C GLY A 90 -21.45 -17.00 -12.22
N ARG A 91 -20.88 -17.17 -13.39
CA ARG A 91 -19.94 -18.27 -13.67
C ARG A 91 -18.51 -17.81 -13.55
N SER A 92 -17.58 -18.75 -13.36
CA SER A 92 -16.15 -18.47 -13.33
C SER A 92 -15.40 -19.48 -14.21
N LEU A 93 -14.45 -19.02 -15.01
CA LEU A 93 -13.55 -19.91 -15.74
C LEU A 93 -12.47 -20.44 -14.79
N ALA A 94 -12.27 -21.76 -14.80
CA ALA A 94 -11.24 -22.44 -14.01
C ALA A 94 -10.46 -23.43 -14.87
N ALA A 95 -9.21 -23.73 -14.50
CA ALA A 95 -8.42 -24.72 -15.21
C ALA A 95 -9.04 -26.13 -15.06
N PRO A 96 -8.95 -27.01 -16.08
CA PRO A 96 -9.69 -28.28 -16.11
C PRO A 96 -9.37 -29.20 -14.92
N GLU A 97 -8.11 -29.13 -14.47
CA GLU A 97 -7.57 -29.85 -13.31
C GLU A 97 -8.37 -29.62 -12.01
N PHE A 98 -8.98 -28.44 -11.86
CA PHE A 98 -9.75 -28.06 -10.66
C PHE A 98 -11.25 -28.33 -10.79
N VAL A 99 -11.74 -28.56 -12.01
CA VAL A 99 -13.15 -28.86 -12.27
C VAL A 99 -13.34 -30.36 -12.54
N GLY A 100 -12.44 -31.18 -11.97
CA GLY A 100 -12.42 -32.63 -12.08
C GLY A 100 -13.53 -33.33 -11.28
N PRO A 101 -13.68 -34.65 -11.41
CA PRO A 101 -14.77 -35.40 -10.78
C PRO A 101 -14.67 -35.52 -9.25
N ASP A 102 -13.59 -35.01 -8.63
CA ASP A 102 -13.36 -35.08 -7.19
C ASP A 102 -14.30 -34.14 -6.40
N ALA A 103 -14.31 -34.29 -5.07
CA ALA A 103 -15.19 -33.52 -4.20
C ALA A 103 -14.96 -32.01 -4.30
N PHE A 104 -13.70 -31.60 -4.48
CA PHE A 104 -13.34 -30.20 -4.66
C PHE A 104 -13.81 -29.65 -6.01
N GLY A 105 -13.62 -30.39 -7.11
CA GLY A 105 -14.16 -30.01 -8.41
C GLY A 105 -15.68 -30.00 -8.46
N ALA A 106 -16.36 -30.92 -7.77
CA ALA A 106 -17.81 -30.90 -7.59
C ALA A 106 -18.28 -29.63 -6.83
N PHE A 107 -17.55 -29.24 -5.79
CA PHE A 107 -17.80 -28.00 -5.06
C PHE A 107 -17.64 -26.77 -5.97
N LEU A 108 -16.54 -26.66 -6.71
CA LEU A 108 -16.32 -25.54 -7.64
C LEU A 108 -17.37 -25.49 -8.76
N ARG A 109 -17.77 -26.63 -9.34
CA ARG A 109 -18.89 -26.67 -10.30
C ARG A 109 -20.18 -26.14 -9.71
N SER A 110 -20.48 -26.50 -8.45
CA SER A 110 -21.68 -25.99 -7.77
C SER A 110 -21.63 -24.49 -7.47
N LEU A 111 -20.44 -23.88 -7.46
CA LEU A 111 -20.21 -22.43 -7.44
C LEU A 111 -20.19 -21.79 -8.84
N GLY A 112 -20.56 -22.54 -9.89
CA GLY A 112 -20.58 -22.04 -11.26
C GLY A 112 -19.23 -22.04 -11.97
N ALA A 113 -18.23 -22.77 -11.47
CA ALA A 113 -16.97 -22.95 -12.19
C ALA A 113 -17.16 -23.85 -13.42
N ILE A 114 -16.58 -23.43 -14.56
CA ILE A 114 -16.58 -24.19 -15.81
C ILE A 114 -15.14 -24.32 -16.34
N PRO A 115 -14.76 -25.46 -16.92
CA PRO A 115 -13.39 -25.71 -17.35
C PRO A 115 -13.06 -24.94 -18.64
N THR A 116 -11.83 -24.46 -18.76
CA THR A 116 -11.38 -23.68 -19.93
C THR A 116 -11.29 -24.47 -21.22
N ASP A 117 -11.25 -25.80 -21.17
CA ASP A 117 -11.18 -26.72 -22.31
C ASP A 117 -12.55 -27.26 -22.76
N MET A 118 -13.66 -26.79 -22.15
CA MET A 118 -15.01 -27.20 -22.52
C MET A 118 -15.25 -27.02 -24.04
N PRO A 119 -15.72 -28.07 -24.74
CA PRO A 119 -16.11 -27.95 -26.14
C PRO A 119 -17.20 -26.88 -26.32
N GLY A 120 -16.97 -25.92 -27.22
CA GLY A 120 -17.95 -24.85 -27.50
C GLY A 120 -18.02 -23.74 -26.43
N ILE A 121 -17.05 -23.65 -25.50
CA ILE A 121 -17.06 -22.72 -24.35
C ILE A 121 -17.40 -21.27 -24.71
N ILE A 122 -16.92 -20.76 -25.84
CA ILE A 122 -17.17 -19.38 -26.27
C ILE A 122 -18.65 -19.14 -26.58
N ASP A 123 -19.30 -20.11 -27.22
CA ASP A 123 -20.71 -20.00 -27.57
C ASP A 123 -21.58 -20.21 -26.32
N PHE A 124 -21.22 -21.18 -25.46
CA PHE A 124 -21.83 -21.37 -24.14
C PHE A 124 -21.78 -20.11 -23.26
N MET A 125 -20.61 -19.49 -23.09
CA MET A 125 -20.50 -18.24 -22.32
C MET A 125 -21.29 -17.10 -22.96
N GLY A 126 -21.37 -17.07 -24.30
CA GLY A 126 -22.21 -16.12 -25.01
C GLY A 126 -23.69 -16.26 -24.64
N ASP A 127 -24.20 -17.50 -24.60
CA ASP A 127 -25.58 -17.81 -24.20
C ASP A 127 -25.86 -17.46 -22.74
N GLU A 128 -24.90 -17.72 -21.85
CA GLU A 128 -24.98 -17.37 -20.43
C GLU A 128 -25.09 -15.85 -20.21
N ILE A 129 -24.23 -15.07 -20.89
CA ILE A 129 -24.24 -13.59 -20.83
C ILE A 129 -25.56 -13.01 -21.36
N LEU A 130 -26.05 -13.63 -22.43
CA LEU A 130 -27.31 -13.28 -23.06
C LEU A 130 -28.47 -13.54 -22.10
N ALA A 131 -28.47 -14.70 -21.43
CA ALA A 131 -29.37 -15.06 -20.33
C ALA A 131 -29.11 -14.32 -19.00
N GLY A 132 -28.55 -13.10 -19.08
CA GLY A 132 -28.36 -12.21 -17.93
C GLY A 132 -27.28 -12.63 -16.91
N ARG A 133 -26.66 -13.81 -17.05
CA ARG A 133 -25.66 -14.31 -16.10
C ARG A 133 -24.31 -13.62 -16.29
N LYS A 134 -23.66 -13.34 -15.16
CA LYS A 134 -22.37 -12.63 -15.15
C LYS A 134 -21.21 -13.62 -15.25
N MET A 135 -20.11 -13.19 -15.86
CA MET A 135 -19.01 -14.08 -16.20
C MET A 135 -17.69 -13.56 -15.64
N VAL A 136 -17.13 -14.23 -14.62
CA VAL A 136 -15.77 -14.00 -14.10
C VAL A 136 -14.75 -14.74 -14.97
N ILE A 137 -13.80 -13.99 -15.53
CA ILE A 137 -12.73 -14.56 -16.37
C ILE A 137 -11.37 -14.00 -15.93
N PHE A 138 -10.36 -14.84 -15.93
CA PHE A 138 -8.96 -14.44 -15.76
C PHE A 138 -8.32 -14.41 -17.16
N PRO A 139 -8.16 -13.23 -17.79
CA PRO A 139 -7.81 -13.12 -19.21
C PRO A 139 -6.41 -13.60 -19.57
N GLU A 140 -5.56 -13.85 -18.58
CA GLU A 140 -4.25 -14.47 -18.78
C GLU A 140 -4.34 -15.98 -19.00
N GLY A 141 -5.52 -16.59 -18.77
CA GLY A 141 -5.86 -17.98 -19.06
C GLY A 141 -5.45 -18.91 -17.93
N SER A 142 -4.22 -19.43 -18.02
CA SER A 142 -3.53 -20.07 -16.90
C SER A 142 -3.01 -19.02 -15.93
N MET A 143 -2.71 -19.42 -14.68
CA MET A 143 -1.99 -18.60 -13.70
C MET A 143 -0.98 -17.69 -14.40
N ILE A 144 -1.03 -16.37 -14.14
CA ILE A 144 0.01 -15.47 -14.65
C ILE A 144 1.32 -15.89 -14.03
N LYS A 145 2.05 -16.59 -14.89
CA LYS A 145 3.41 -16.99 -14.75
C LYS A 145 4.30 -16.04 -15.57
N ASP A 146 3.92 -14.77 -15.83
CA ASP A 146 4.85 -13.63 -15.98
C ASP A 146 4.12 -12.28 -15.86
N LYS A 147 4.38 -11.48 -14.81
CA LYS A 147 3.80 -10.13 -14.65
C LYS A 147 4.64 -9.05 -15.31
N LYS A 148 5.63 -9.39 -16.14
CA LYS A 148 6.14 -8.46 -17.14
C LYS A 148 5.10 -8.29 -18.24
N VAL A 149 4.04 -7.55 -17.91
CA VAL A 149 2.93 -7.30 -18.82
C VAL A 149 3.41 -6.49 -20.01
N VAL A 150 4.50 -5.72 -19.90
CA VAL A 150 4.97 -4.80 -20.95
C VAL A 150 6.37 -5.21 -21.43
N ASP A 151 6.53 -5.46 -22.74
CA ASP A 151 7.84 -5.71 -23.35
C ASP A 151 8.71 -4.43 -23.39
N ARG A 152 10.00 -4.56 -23.72
CA ARG A 152 10.93 -3.42 -23.86
C ARG A 152 10.49 -2.36 -24.91
N ARG A 153 9.44 -2.63 -25.69
CA ARG A 153 8.84 -1.73 -26.71
C ARG A 153 7.45 -1.24 -26.31
N GLY A 154 7.01 -1.45 -25.06
CA GLY A 154 5.71 -0.98 -24.57
C GLY A 154 4.52 -1.89 -24.90
N ARG A 155 4.71 -3.12 -25.41
CA ARG A 155 3.63 -4.00 -25.86
C ARG A 155 3.23 -5.02 -24.80
N LEU A 156 1.92 -5.25 -24.67
CA LEU A 156 1.37 -6.15 -23.68
C LEU A 156 1.68 -7.64 -24.01
N GLN A 157 2.41 -8.36 -23.16
CA GLN A 157 2.78 -9.77 -23.31
C GLN A 157 2.50 -10.55 -22.03
N VAL A 158 2.05 -11.80 -22.15
CA VAL A 158 1.78 -12.73 -21.05
C VAL A 158 2.48 -14.07 -21.35
N TYR A 159 3.10 -14.69 -20.36
CA TYR A 159 3.78 -15.96 -20.52
C TYR A 159 2.79 -17.14 -20.53
N SER A 160 3.03 -18.14 -21.40
CA SER A 160 2.15 -19.31 -21.62
C SER A 160 2.89 -20.61 -21.36
N ARG A 161 2.42 -21.40 -20.38
CA ARG A 161 3.01 -22.69 -19.96
C ARG A 161 3.04 -23.73 -21.10
N ASP A 162 1.99 -23.83 -21.90
CA ASP A 162 1.84 -24.88 -22.92
C ASP A 162 2.84 -24.78 -24.08
N HIS A 163 3.53 -23.64 -24.20
CA HIS A 163 4.39 -23.35 -25.35
C HIS A 163 5.78 -22.85 -24.99
N GLY A 164 6.09 -22.57 -23.71
CA GLY A 164 7.39 -22.03 -23.28
C GLY A 164 7.75 -20.68 -23.94
N VAL A 165 6.74 -19.94 -24.45
CA VAL A 165 6.91 -18.74 -25.28
C VAL A 165 6.01 -17.62 -24.77
N ARG A 166 6.51 -16.38 -24.79
CA ARG A 166 5.69 -15.18 -24.54
C ARG A 166 4.69 -14.96 -25.66
N ARG A 167 3.42 -14.79 -25.30
CA ARG A 167 2.33 -14.55 -26.26
C ARG A 167 1.48 -13.35 -25.85
N PRO A 168 0.71 -12.77 -26.76
CA PRO A 168 -0.35 -11.84 -26.39
C PRO A 168 -1.34 -12.51 -25.42
N PRO A 169 -1.94 -11.76 -24.47
CA PRO A 169 -3.01 -12.26 -23.61
C PRO A 169 -4.15 -12.91 -24.41
N HIS A 170 -4.91 -13.82 -23.79
CA HIS A 170 -6.01 -14.46 -24.49
C HIS A 170 -7.08 -13.45 -24.89
N THR A 171 -7.48 -13.50 -26.15
CA THR A 171 -8.59 -12.71 -26.68
C THR A 171 -9.95 -13.34 -26.39
N GLY A 172 -10.01 -14.50 -25.71
CA GLY A 172 -11.22 -15.28 -25.47
C GLY A 172 -12.36 -14.46 -24.87
N SER A 173 -12.09 -13.63 -23.86
CA SER A 173 -13.08 -12.74 -23.25
C SER A 173 -13.63 -11.72 -24.24
N ALA A 174 -12.76 -11.08 -25.03
CA ALA A 174 -13.18 -10.11 -26.05
C ALA A 174 -13.96 -10.78 -27.19
N VAL A 175 -13.53 -11.97 -27.63
CA VAL A 175 -14.24 -12.75 -28.67
C VAL A 175 -15.63 -13.13 -28.20
N THR A 176 -15.76 -13.58 -26.94
CA THR A 176 -17.03 -13.93 -26.31
C THR A 176 -17.96 -12.72 -26.25
N ALA A 177 -17.47 -11.58 -25.74
CA ALA A 177 -18.25 -10.35 -25.68
C ALA A 177 -18.71 -9.86 -27.06
N LEU A 178 -17.83 -9.88 -28.06
CA LEU A 178 -18.15 -9.47 -29.43
C LEU A 178 -19.20 -10.39 -30.06
N LYS A 179 -19.07 -11.72 -29.90
CA LYS A 179 -20.05 -12.68 -30.40
C LYS A 179 -21.42 -12.50 -29.73
N ALA A 180 -21.45 -12.33 -28.41
CA ALA A 180 -22.68 -12.04 -27.67
C ALA A 180 -23.31 -10.72 -28.17
N GLN A 181 -22.50 -9.68 -28.39
CA GLN A 181 -22.97 -8.42 -28.95
C GLN A 181 -23.54 -8.61 -30.37
N TYR A 182 -22.93 -9.41 -31.24
CA TYR A 182 -23.47 -9.67 -32.57
C TYR A 182 -24.85 -10.34 -32.51
N ARG A 183 -25.03 -11.33 -31.62
CA ARG A 183 -26.33 -11.98 -31.41
C ARG A 183 -27.37 -11.00 -30.89
N LEU A 184 -26.98 -10.15 -29.94
CA LEU A 184 -27.84 -9.08 -29.41
C LEU A 184 -28.29 -8.11 -30.52
N GLU A 185 -27.39 -7.73 -31.43
CA GLU A 185 -27.72 -6.87 -32.57
C GLU A 185 -28.67 -7.56 -33.57
N TYR A 186 -28.54 -8.87 -33.79
CA TYR A 186 -29.48 -9.61 -34.63
C TYR A 186 -30.87 -9.69 -34.00
N LEU A 187 -30.96 -9.97 -32.69
CA LEU A 187 -32.22 -10.01 -31.96
C LEU A 187 -32.90 -8.64 -31.95
N ARG A 188 -32.17 -7.56 -31.64
CA ARG A 188 -32.71 -6.19 -31.66
C ARG A 188 -33.37 -5.85 -33.00
N ARG A 189 -32.73 -6.21 -34.11
CA ARG A 189 -33.28 -5.99 -35.45
C ARG A 189 -34.48 -6.87 -35.74
N ALA A 190 -34.42 -8.15 -35.37
CA ALA A 190 -35.54 -9.07 -35.56
C ALA A 190 -36.78 -8.62 -34.79
N PHE A 191 -36.63 -8.14 -33.55
CA PHE A 191 -37.72 -7.54 -32.77
C PHE A 191 -38.24 -6.23 -33.39
N ALA A 192 -37.34 -5.33 -33.80
CA ALA A 192 -37.73 -4.07 -34.44
C ALA A 192 -38.49 -4.26 -35.76
N GLU A 193 -38.17 -5.31 -36.52
CA GLU A 193 -38.82 -5.66 -37.79
C GLU A 193 -40.00 -6.64 -37.62
N GLY A 194 -40.31 -7.09 -36.40
CA GLY A 194 -41.38 -8.06 -36.13
C GLY A 194 -41.16 -9.45 -36.72
N ASN A 195 -39.90 -9.86 -36.95
CA ASN A 195 -39.57 -11.14 -37.56
C ASN A 195 -39.58 -12.28 -36.54
N THR A 196 -40.79 -12.73 -36.16
CA THR A 196 -41.02 -13.77 -35.14
C THR A 196 -40.29 -15.07 -35.46
N ARG A 197 -40.28 -15.51 -36.72
CA ARG A 197 -39.57 -16.74 -37.13
C ARG A 197 -38.06 -16.68 -36.88
N LEU A 198 -37.43 -15.53 -37.13
CA LEU A 198 -36.01 -15.35 -36.83
C LEU A 198 -35.75 -15.19 -35.34
N VAL A 199 -36.64 -14.53 -34.60
CA VAL A 199 -36.57 -14.46 -33.13
C VAL A 199 -36.60 -15.87 -32.54
N ASP A 200 -37.60 -16.69 -32.90
CA ASP A 200 -37.71 -18.08 -32.45
C ASP A 200 -36.46 -18.88 -32.80
N HIS A 201 -35.92 -18.70 -34.02
CA HIS A 201 -34.69 -19.38 -34.42
C HIS A 201 -33.45 -18.94 -33.63
N LEU A 202 -33.32 -17.66 -33.30
CA LEU A 202 -32.20 -17.12 -32.53
C LEU A 202 -32.30 -17.44 -31.03
N LEU A 203 -33.52 -17.64 -30.54
CA LEU A 203 -33.82 -18.03 -29.15
C LEU A 203 -33.94 -19.54 -28.94
N ALA A 204 -33.95 -20.36 -30.00
CA ALA A 204 -34.14 -21.82 -29.90
C ALA A 204 -33.11 -22.54 -29.01
N GLU A 205 -31.92 -21.95 -28.84
CA GLU A 205 -30.85 -22.46 -27.97
C GLU A 205 -30.67 -21.62 -26.69
N TRP A 206 -31.51 -20.60 -26.49
CA TRP A 206 -31.49 -19.73 -25.31
C TRP A 206 -32.28 -20.40 -24.17
N PRO A 207 -31.80 -20.38 -22.92
CA PRO A 207 -32.55 -20.85 -21.76
C PRO A 207 -33.96 -20.22 -21.68
N GLU A 208 -34.97 -20.94 -21.20
CA GLU A 208 -36.29 -20.33 -20.98
C GLU A 208 -36.18 -19.21 -19.94
N GLU A 209 -36.27 -17.96 -20.38
CA GLU A 209 -36.30 -16.77 -19.53
C GLU A 209 -37.56 -15.95 -19.79
N ASP A 210 -37.96 -15.16 -18.80
CA ASP A 210 -39.15 -14.32 -18.90
C ASP A 210 -38.97 -13.19 -19.94
N ALA A 211 -40.08 -12.65 -20.43
CA ALA A 211 -40.06 -11.58 -21.43
C ALA A 211 -39.42 -10.28 -20.92
N GLU A 212 -39.44 -10.05 -19.60
CA GLU A 212 -38.93 -8.84 -18.96
C GLU A 212 -37.38 -8.84 -18.94
N GLN A 213 -36.76 -9.97 -18.62
CA GLN A 213 -35.32 -10.22 -18.65
C GLN A 213 -34.77 -10.09 -20.06
N LEU A 214 -35.46 -10.65 -21.05
CA LEU A 214 -35.10 -10.50 -22.45
C LEU A 214 -35.15 -9.03 -22.89
N GLN A 215 -36.19 -8.29 -22.50
CA GLN A 215 -36.32 -6.87 -22.81
C GLN A 215 -35.21 -6.05 -22.13
N ALA A 216 -34.91 -6.33 -20.86
CA ALA A 216 -33.81 -5.70 -20.12
C ALA A 216 -32.44 -5.98 -20.76
N ARG A 217 -32.20 -7.20 -21.24
CA ARG A 217 -30.99 -7.57 -21.98
C ARG A 217 -30.87 -6.81 -23.31
N LEU A 218 -31.97 -6.71 -24.06
CA LEU A 218 -32.02 -5.97 -25.33
C LEU A 218 -31.77 -4.47 -25.13
N ALA A 219 -32.12 -3.91 -23.97
CA ALA A 219 -31.94 -2.48 -23.70
C ALA A 219 -30.46 -2.06 -23.56
N ARG A 220 -29.55 -2.96 -23.18
CA ARG A 220 -28.16 -2.60 -22.84
C ARG A 220 -27.11 -3.39 -23.64
N PRO A 221 -26.04 -2.75 -24.14
CA PRO A 221 -24.96 -3.43 -24.85
C PRO A 221 -24.15 -4.35 -23.92
N ILE A 222 -23.35 -5.25 -24.49
CA ILE A 222 -22.43 -6.11 -23.73
C ILE A 222 -21.26 -5.26 -23.23
N ALA A 223 -20.92 -5.41 -21.95
CA ALA A 223 -19.80 -4.69 -21.34
C ALA A 223 -18.83 -5.60 -20.58
N ILE A 224 -17.55 -5.28 -20.68
CA ILE A 224 -16.45 -5.94 -19.96
C ILE A 224 -15.97 -5.01 -18.84
N VAL A 225 -15.96 -5.48 -17.60
CA VAL A 225 -15.46 -4.74 -16.44
C VAL A 225 -14.07 -5.27 -16.08
N PRO A 226 -12.99 -4.48 -16.28
CA PRO A 226 -11.68 -4.82 -15.75
C PRO A 226 -11.66 -4.63 -14.23
N ALA A 227 -11.01 -5.54 -13.52
CA ALA A 227 -10.89 -5.50 -12.06
C ALA A 227 -9.50 -5.97 -11.62
N ASN A 228 -8.98 -5.38 -10.54
CA ASN A 228 -7.68 -5.71 -9.99
C ASN A 228 -7.80 -6.06 -8.51
N ILE A 229 -7.10 -7.11 -8.10
CA ILE A 229 -6.89 -7.52 -6.71
C ILE A 229 -5.42 -7.26 -6.38
N THR A 230 -5.19 -6.42 -5.37
CA THR A 230 -3.87 -6.15 -4.79
C THR A 230 -3.86 -6.55 -3.32
N PHE A 231 -2.82 -7.28 -2.90
CA PHE A 231 -2.60 -7.66 -1.50
C PHE A 231 -1.45 -6.86 -0.89
N PHE A 232 -1.56 -6.44 0.37
CA PHE A 232 -0.46 -5.80 1.09
C PHE A 232 -0.61 -5.92 2.62
N PRO A 233 0.46 -6.27 3.37
CA PRO A 233 1.73 -6.82 2.89
C PRO A 233 1.56 -8.24 2.36
N LEU A 234 2.30 -8.58 1.29
CA LEU A 234 2.37 -9.92 0.73
C LEU A 234 3.25 -10.81 1.62
N ARG A 235 2.64 -11.60 2.50
CA ARG A 235 3.33 -12.56 3.35
C ARG A 235 2.91 -13.98 2.97
N ILE A 236 3.91 -14.85 2.80
CA ILE A 236 3.73 -16.28 2.59
C ILE A 236 3.93 -16.92 3.97
N THR A 237 2.85 -17.33 4.64
CA THR A 237 2.85 -18.09 5.89
C THR A 237 2.03 -19.37 5.75
N ASP A 238 2.52 -20.47 6.28
CA ASP A 238 1.86 -21.77 6.22
C ASP A 238 0.50 -21.80 6.93
N ASN A 239 -0.48 -22.53 6.34
CA ASN A 239 -1.56 -23.31 7.01
C ASN A 239 -3.05 -22.87 6.89
N VAL A 240 -3.46 -21.87 6.10
CA VAL A 240 -4.92 -21.52 6.06
C VAL A 240 -5.72 -22.61 5.36
N LEU A 241 -5.11 -23.20 4.34
CA LEU A 241 -5.74 -24.20 3.50
C LEU A 241 -5.91 -25.55 4.16
N GLN A 242 -5.06 -25.89 5.15
CA GLN A 242 -5.17 -27.15 5.86
C GLN A 242 -6.52 -27.22 6.60
N ALA A 243 -6.95 -26.12 7.23
CA ALA A 243 -8.22 -26.06 7.96
C ALA A 243 -9.47 -26.14 7.05
N VAL A 244 -9.40 -25.61 5.82
CA VAL A 244 -10.50 -25.66 4.83
C VAL A 244 -10.57 -27.02 4.14
N ALA A 245 -9.41 -27.58 3.75
CA ALA A 245 -9.32 -28.88 3.10
C ALA A 245 -9.69 -30.04 4.05
N GLU A 246 -9.30 -29.98 5.32
CA GLU A 246 -9.66 -30.99 6.34
C GLU A 246 -11.18 -31.04 6.61
N ARG A 247 -11.88 -29.90 6.44
CA ARG A 247 -13.34 -29.80 6.64
C ARG A 247 -14.17 -30.13 5.40
N LEU A 248 -13.60 -30.01 4.19
CA LEU A 248 -14.27 -30.29 2.91
C LEU A 248 -14.14 -31.77 2.47
N GLY A 249 -13.47 -32.61 3.27
CA GLY A 249 -13.28 -34.04 2.99
C GLY A 249 -11.97 -34.35 2.27
N LYS A 250 -11.52 -35.62 2.35
CA LYS A 250 -10.21 -36.09 1.88
C LYS A 250 -9.93 -35.73 0.42
N VAL A 251 -9.18 -34.65 0.20
CA VAL A 251 -8.55 -34.32 -1.08
C VAL A 251 -7.54 -35.41 -1.41
N GLN A 252 -7.81 -36.24 -2.43
CA GLN A 252 -6.94 -37.37 -2.80
C GLN A 252 -5.82 -37.01 -3.80
N SER A 253 -5.80 -35.78 -4.31
CA SER A 253 -4.75 -35.34 -5.25
C SER A 253 -3.51 -34.86 -4.49
N ARG A 254 -2.44 -35.65 -4.55
CA ARG A 254 -1.11 -35.34 -3.98
C ARG A 254 -0.53 -34.05 -4.57
N ARG A 255 -0.83 -33.77 -5.85
CA ARG A 255 -0.42 -32.56 -6.59
C ARG A 255 -1.21 -31.32 -6.18
N LEU A 256 -2.50 -31.47 -5.86
CA LEU A 256 -3.34 -30.37 -5.34
C LEU A 256 -2.88 -29.95 -3.94
N LEU A 257 -2.44 -30.90 -3.10
CA LEU A 257 -1.90 -30.62 -1.76
C LEU A 257 -0.53 -29.92 -1.80
N GLU A 258 0.32 -30.25 -2.77
CA GLU A 258 1.58 -29.54 -3.03
C GLU A 258 1.33 -28.12 -3.54
N GLU A 259 0.42 -27.93 -4.50
CA GLU A 259 0.07 -26.59 -5.01
C GLU A 259 -0.68 -25.75 -3.97
N LEU A 260 -1.56 -26.35 -3.15
CA LEU A 260 -2.20 -25.69 -2.00
C LEU A 260 -1.15 -25.27 -0.96
N ARG A 261 -0.16 -26.12 -0.64
CA ARG A 261 0.95 -25.75 0.25
C ARG A 261 1.84 -24.63 -0.30
N ILE A 262 2.00 -24.56 -1.62
CA ILE A 262 2.77 -23.50 -2.29
C ILE A 262 1.95 -22.20 -2.38
N GLU A 263 0.62 -22.26 -2.52
CA GLU A 263 -0.20 -21.11 -2.93
C GLU A 263 -1.12 -20.49 -1.85
N GLY A 264 -1.61 -21.21 -0.84
CA GLY A 264 -2.54 -20.59 0.14
C GLY A 264 -1.91 -20.15 1.44
N ASN A 265 -0.80 -19.47 1.29
CA ASN A 265 -0.01 -18.96 2.39
C ASN A 265 -0.31 -17.49 2.72
N ILE A 266 -1.46 -16.94 2.31
CA ILE A 266 -1.71 -15.48 2.29
C ILE A 266 -2.39 -14.93 3.59
N LEU A 267 -2.85 -15.77 4.52
CA LEU A 267 -4.01 -15.37 5.35
C LEU A 267 -3.92 -15.51 6.89
N PHE A 268 -2.73 -15.55 7.51
CA PHE A 268 -2.63 -15.59 8.99
C PHE A 268 -2.07 -14.34 9.68
N ARG A 269 -1.71 -13.30 8.95
CA ARG A 269 -1.27 -12.01 9.52
C ARG A 269 -2.05 -10.85 8.91
N PRO A 270 -2.13 -9.69 9.58
CA PRO A 270 -2.80 -8.50 9.05
C PRO A 270 -2.43 -8.20 7.60
N THR A 271 -3.37 -8.44 6.69
CA THR A 271 -3.21 -8.23 5.24
C THR A 271 -4.43 -7.50 4.71
N ASP A 272 -4.19 -6.41 4.00
CA ASP A 272 -5.22 -5.68 3.25
C ASP A 272 -5.35 -6.33 1.86
N MET A 273 -6.60 -6.58 1.44
CA MET A 273 -6.96 -7.02 0.10
C MET A 273 -7.80 -5.92 -0.56
N ASP A 274 -7.16 -5.12 -1.42
CA ASP A 274 -7.81 -4.06 -2.18
C ASP A 274 -8.30 -4.62 -3.52
N VAL A 275 -9.62 -4.57 -3.75
CA VAL A 275 -10.27 -5.01 -4.98
C VAL A 275 -10.93 -3.82 -5.67
N ARG A 276 -10.44 -3.48 -6.85
CA ARG A 276 -10.89 -2.31 -7.62
C ARG A 276 -11.54 -2.73 -8.92
N PHE A 277 -12.74 -2.23 -9.17
CA PHE A 277 -13.44 -2.39 -10.44
C PHE A 277 -13.32 -1.09 -11.25
N GLY A 278 -12.86 -1.21 -12.49
CA GLY A 278 -12.75 -0.10 -13.45
C GLY A 278 -14.04 0.11 -14.23
N GLU A 279 -14.05 1.11 -15.10
CA GLU A 279 -15.23 1.42 -15.92
C GLU A 279 -15.57 0.30 -16.92
N PRO A 280 -16.87 0.06 -17.21
CA PRO A 280 -17.27 -0.94 -18.18
C PRO A 280 -16.83 -0.54 -19.59
N ILE A 281 -16.16 -1.47 -20.27
CA ILE A 281 -15.77 -1.35 -21.66
C ILE A 281 -16.90 -1.90 -22.52
N VAL A 282 -17.65 -1.00 -23.16
CA VAL A 282 -18.79 -1.33 -24.01
C VAL A 282 -18.30 -1.81 -25.38
N VAL A 283 -18.44 -3.10 -25.67
CA VAL A 283 -17.86 -3.67 -26.90
C VAL A 283 -18.54 -3.20 -28.18
N ALA A 284 -19.79 -2.73 -28.08
CA ALA A 284 -20.54 -2.15 -29.20
C ALA A 284 -19.87 -0.89 -29.78
N GLU A 285 -19.12 -0.13 -28.97
CA GLU A 285 -18.42 1.09 -29.40
C GLU A 285 -17.28 0.80 -30.37
N TYR A 286 -16.72 -0.41 -30.33
CA TYR A 286 -15.66 -0.86 -31.22
C TYR A 286 -16.18 -1.28 -32.60
N LEU A 287 -17.49 -1.40 -32.79
CA LEU A 287 -18.09 -1.78 -34.06
C LEU A 287 -18.12 -0.59 -35.03
N GLY A 288 -17.17 -0.57 -35.96
CA GLY A 288 -17.07 0.45 -37.00
C GLY A 288 -18.13 0.30 -38.11
N ARG A 289 -18.08 1.19 -39.11
CA ARG A 289 -19.04 1.18 -40.24
C ARG A 289 -19.04 -0.15 -41.00
N VAL A 290 -17.85 -0.71 -41.26
CA VAL A 290 -17.70 -1.99 -41.97
C VAL A 290 -18.31 -3.14 -41.17
N ASP A 291 -18.10 -3.15 -39.85
CA ASP A 291 -18.60 -4.21 -38.97
C ASP A 291 -20.13 -4.15 -38.88
N ARG A 292 -20.71 -2.94 -38.74
CA ARG A 292 -22.17 -2.74 -38.76
C ARG A 292 -22.81 -3.10 -40.10
N TRP A 293 -22.15 -2.78 -41.22
CA TRP A 293 -22.57 -3.20 -42.55
C TRP A 293 -22.58 -4.73 -42.67
N LEU A 294 -21.51 -5.38 -42.20
CA LEU A 294 -21.38 -6.83 -42.23
C LEU A 294 -22.47 -7.53 -41.41
N LEU A 295 -22.74 -7.02 -40.21
CA LEU A 295 -23.85 -7.49 -39.37
C LEU A 295 -25.20 -7.37 -40.10
N GLY A 296 -25.45 -6.26 -40.80
CA GLY A 296 -26.68 -6.10 -41.60
C GLY A 296 -26.79 -7.08 -42.75
N ARG A 297 -25.72 -7.32 -43.50
CA ARG A 297 -25.72 -8.31 -44.59
C ARG A 297 -25.94 -9.72 -44.07
N ILE A 298 -25.33 -10.07 -42.94
CA ILE A 298 -25.54 -11.37 -42.29
C ILE A 298 -26.98 -11.51 -41.80
N TYR A 299 -27.50 -10.48 -41.12
CA TYR A 299 -28.89 -10.43 -40.65
C TYR A 299 -29.88 -10.69 -41.79
N HIS A 300 -29.79 -9.99 -42.91
CA HIS A 300 -30.71 -10.19 -44.04
C HIS A 300 -30.67 -11.62 -44.61
N LEU A 301 -29.50 -12.27 -44.60
CA LEU A 301 -29.40 -13.66 -45.04
C LEU A 301 -29.96 -14.64 -44.02
N LEU A 302 -29.82 -14.35 -42.72
CA LEU A 302 -30.43 -15.14 -41.64
C LEU A 302 -31.96 -15.02 -41.69
N ALA A 303 -32.51 -13.82 -41.85
CA ALA A 303 -33.94 -13.58 -42.03
C ALA A 303 -34.50 -14.36 -43.23
N ARG A 304 -33.85 -14.27 -44.40
CA ARG A 304 -34.24 -15.05 -45.60
C ARG A 304 -34.16 -16.56 -45.38
N ARG A 305 -33.18 -17.04 -44.58
CA ARG A 305 -33.06 -18.46 -44.25
C ARG A 305 -34.17 -18.92 -43.31
N ALA A 306 -34.54 -18.11 -42.32
CA ALA A 306 -35.67 -18.38 -41.42
C ALA A 306 -37.03 -18.40 -42.18
N GLU A 307 -37.13 -17.66 -43.29
CA GLU A 307 -38.26 -17.73 -44.22
C GLU A 307 -38.24 -18.95 -45.16
N GLY A 308 -37.23 -19.82 -45.08
CA GLY A 308 -37.10 -21.01 -45.94
C GLY A 308 -36.56 -20.74 -47.34
N ARG A 309 -35.97 -19.58 -47.61
CA ARG A 309 -35.43 -19.26 -48.94
C ARG A 309 -34.08 -19.95 -49.20
N ALA A 310 -33.97 -20.62 -50.33
CA ALA A 310 -32.75 -21.27 -50.79
C ALA A 310 -31.65 -20.26 -51.22
N GLY A 311 -30.40 -20.74 -51.34
CA GLY A 311 -29.27 -19.97 -51.88
C GLY A 311 -28.56 -19.03 -50.89
N THR A 312 -28.93 -19.04 -49.61
CA THR A 312 -28.31 -18.18 -48.58
C THR A 312 -26.97 -18.70 -48.05
N GLU A 313 -26.66 -19.98 -48.23
CA GLU A 313 -25.54 -20.63 -47.54
C GLU A 313 -24.15 -20.21 -48.03
N ARG A 314 -23.94 -20.11 -49.34
CA ARG A 314 -22.64 -19.74 -49.92
C ARG A 314 -22.29 -18.28 -49.55
N PRO A 315 -23.19 -17.29 -49.72
CA PRO A 315 -22.95 -15.92 -49.25
C PRO A 315 -22.73 -15.83 -47.74
N LEU A 316 -23.52 -16.55 -46.94
CA LEU A 316 -23.40 -16.53 -45.48
C LEU A 316 -22.05 -17.11 -45.03
N ARG A 317 -21.57 -18.19 -45.65
CA ARG A 317 -20.23 -18.76 -45.39
C ARG A 317 -19.12 -17.76 -45.67
N TRP A 318 -19.20 -17.02 -46.78
CA TRP A 318 -18.22 -15.99 -47.13
C TRP A 318 -18.24 -14.82 -46.13
N LEU A 319 -19.42 -14.26 -45.84
CA LEU A 319 -19.57 -13.16 -44.87
C LEU A 319 -19.12 -13.58 -43.46
N ARG A 320 -19.42 -14.82 -43.03
CA ARG A 320 -18.93 -15.34 -41.74
C ARG A 320 -17.42 -15.50 -41.70
N ARG A 321 -16.75 -15.83 -42.81
CA ARG A 321 -15.27 -15.83 -42.88
C ARG A 321 -14.72 -14.41 -42.67
N LEU A 322 -15.32 -13.41 -43.33
CA LEU A 322 -14.94 -12.01 -43.14
C LEU A 322 -15.20 -11.55 -41.71
N GLN A 323 -16.34 -11.92 -41.12
CA GLN A 323 -16.71 -11.58 -39.74
C GLN A 323 -15.72 -12.18 -38.74
N ARG A 324 -15.27 -13.42 -38.95
CA ARG A 324 -14.25 -14.04 -38.10
C ARG A 324 -12.93 -13.26 -38.13
N ARG A 325 -12.47 -12.84 -39.32
CA ARG A 325 -11.25 -12.03 -39.45
C ARG A 325 -11.39 -10.70 -38.70
N ARG A 326 -12.50 -9.99 -38.92
CA ARG A 326 -12.80 -8.73 -38.23
C ARG A 326 -12.91 -8.90 -36.71
N THR A 327 -13.54 -9.98 -36.26
CA THR A 327 -13.68 -10.28 -34.82
C THR A 327 -12.31 -10.48 -34.17
N ARG A 328 -11.36 -11.12 -34.85
CA ARG A 328 -9.99 -11.27 -34.33
C ARG A 328 -9.30 -9.91 -34.15
N GLU A 329 -9.37 -9.05 -35.16
CA GLU A 329 -8.77 -7.70 -35.13
C GLU A 329 -9.39 -6.81 -34.03
N LEU A 330 -10.72 -6.82 -33.90
CA LEU A 330 -11.44 -6.11 -32.84
C LEU A 330 -11.13 -6.68 -31.46
N ALA A 331 -11.12 -8.01 -31.32
CA ALA A 331 -10.87 -8.67 -30.05
C ALA A 331 -9.47 -8.37 -29.51
N GLU A 332 -8.45 -8.31 -30.38
CA GLU A 332 -7.10 -7.88 -29.98
C GLU A 332 -7.08 -6.43 -29.47
N THR A 333 -7.90 -5.55 -30.05
CA THR A 333 -7.98 -4.14 -29.66
C THR A 333 -8.69 -3.97 -28.32
N VAL A 334 -9.84 -4.65 -28.14
CA VAL A 334 -10.57 -4.69 -26.87
C VAL A 334 -9.71 -5.33 -25.77
N MET A 335 -8.97 -6.40 -26.09
CA MET A 335 -8.07 -7.06 -25.15
C MET A 335 -6.96 -6.14 -24.66
N ARG A 336 -6.27 -5.43 -25.56
CA ARG A 336 -5.25 -4.46 -25.17
C ARG A 336 -5.84 -3.37 -24.25
N ARG A 337 -7.06 -2.92 -24.52
CA ARG A 337 -7.75 -1.95 -23.66
C ARG A 337 -8.01 -2.52 -22.28
N TYR A 338 -8.73 -3.64 -22.15
CA TYR A 338 -9.09 -4.14 -20.82
C TYR A 338 -7.87 -4.56 -20.01
N MET A 339 -6.80 -5.08 -20.64
CA MET A 339 -5.58 -5.44 -19.93
C MET A 339 -4.91 -4.20 -19.35
N ARG A 340 -4.78 -3.13 -20.15
CA ARG A 340 -4.23 -1.86 -19.68
C ARG A 340 -5.05 -1.29 -18.51
N GLU A 341 -6.37 -1.23 -18.63
CA GLU A 341 -7.22 -0.73 -17.55
C GLU A 341 -7.12 -1.60 -16.29
N MET A 342 -7.10 -2.92 -16.45
CA MET A 342 -6.99 -3.87 -15.34
C MET A 342 -5.71 -3.66 -14.52
N TYR A 343 -4.56 -3.42 -15.15
CA TYR A 343 -3.33 -3.15 -14.42
C TYR A 343 -3.18 -1.70 -13.95
N ALA A 344 -3.83 -0.74 -14.62
CA ALA A 344 -3.91 0.63 -14.11
C ALA A 344 -4.67 0.73 -12.77
N LEU A 345 -5.50 -0.28 -12.46
CA LEU A 345 -6.21 -0.41 -11.19
C LEU A 345 -5.35 -0.97 -10.04
N THR A 346 -4.07 -1.31 -10.26
CA THR A 346 -3.17 -1.78 -9.19
C THR A 346 -3.07 -0.72 -8.08
N THR A 347 -3.23 -1.16 -6.83
CA THR A 347 -3.06 -0.28 -5.67
C THR A 347 -1.59 -0.22 -5.26
N ILE A 348 -0.93 0.92 -5.48
CA ILE A 348 0.48 1.10 -5.15
C ILE A 348 0.67 1.14 -3.62
N ASN A 349 1.62 0.35 -3.12
CA ASN A 349 1.94 0.18 -1.70
C ASN A 349 3.45 0.40 -1.48
N LEU A 350 3.91 0.36 -0.22
CA LEU A 350 5.30 0.66 0.11
C LEU A 350 6.29 -0.33 -0.53
N SER A 351 5.93 -1.62 -0.61
CA SER A 351 6.77 -2.64 -1.25
C SER A 351 6.94 -2.35 -2.74
N HIS A 352 5.89 -1.94 -3.45
CA HIS A 352 6.02 -1.52 -4.84
C HIS A 352 7.04 -0.38 -5.01
N LEU A 353 6.99 0.65 -4.14
CA LEU A 353 7.91 1.78 -4.23
C LEU A 353 9.35 1.39 -3.89
N ALA A 354 9.56 0.72 -2.75
CA ALA A 354 10.88 0.28 -2.31
C ALA A 354 11.52 -0.67 -3.33
N SER A 355 10.76 -1.65 -3.85
CA SER A 355 11.23 -2.57 -4.87
C SER A 355 11.58 -1.86 -6.18
N ASN A 356 10.81 -0.85 -6.61
CA ASN A 356 11.18 -0.05 -7.78
C ASN A 356 12.46 0.76 -7.56
N VAL A 357 12.63 1.38 -6.40
CA VAL A 357 13.86 2.12 -6.06
C VAL A 357 15.06 1.17 -6.10
N ILE A 358 14.99 0.03 -5.40
CA ILE A 358 16.09 -0.94 -5.33
C ILE A 358 16.42 -1.52 -6.72
N TYR A 359 15.40 -2.06 -7.41
CA TYR A 359 15.60 -2.74 -8.69
C TYR A 359 16.15 -1.80 -9.76
N ARG A 360 15.58 -0.61 -9.90
CA ARG A 360 16.00 0.35 -10.94
C ARG A 360 17.34 1.00 -10.62
N SER A 361 17.68 1.16 -9.36
CA SER A 361 19.03 1.61 -8.96
C SER A 361 20.11 0.69 -9.53
N MET A 362 19.88 -0.62 -9.49
CA MET A 362 20.78 -1.59 -10.09
C MET A 362 20.66 -1.63 -11.62
N THR A 363 19.45 -1.79 -12.16
CA THR A 363 19.29 -2.09 -13.60
C THR A 363 19.41 -0.88 -14.52
N GLU A 364 19.08 0.32 -14.05
CA GLU A 364 19.08 1.55 -14.86
C GLU A 364 20.27 2.45 -14.51
N HIS A 365 20.78 2.39 -13.27
CA HIS A 365 21.88 3.24 -12.79
C HIS A 365 23.16 2.46 -12.41
N GLY A 366 23.16 1.12 -12.47
CA GLY A 366 24.35 0.31 -12.19
C GLY A 366 24.84 0.35 -10.74
N ARG A 367 23.99 0.76 -9.78
CA ARG A 367 24.34 0.84 -8.36
C ARG A 367 24.15 -0.52 -7.69
N GLU A 368 25.24 -1.15 -7.27
CA GLU A 368 25.23 -2.43 -6.53
C GLU A 368 25.29 -2.24 -5.01
N ARG A 369 25.72 -1.06 -4.54
CA ARG A 369 25.76 -0.68 -3.13
C ARG A 369 24.88 0.54 -2.94
N LEU A 370 23.91 0.46 -2.03
CA LEU A 370 22.97 1.54 -1.77
C LEU A 370 23.00 1.92 -0.29
N PRO A 371 23.34 3.18 0.06
CA PRO A 371 23.14 3.65 1.43
C PRO A 371 21.66 3.57 1.80
N VAL A 372 21.36 3.00 2.97
CA VAL A 372 20.00 2.81 3.49
C VAL A 372 19.26 4.15 3.57
N ARG A 373 19.95 5.21 4.01
CA ARG A 373 19.43 6.58 4.01
C ARG A 373 18.94 7.01 2.64
N GLU A 374 19.75 6.80 1.59
CA GLU A 374 19.38 7.20 0.23
C GLU A 374 18.17 6.41 -0.28
N VAL A 375 18.08 5.12 0.01
CA VAL A 375 16.91 4.30 -0.35
C VAL A 375 15.65 4.82 0.34
N GLY A 376 15.76 5.22 1.61
CA GLY A 376 14.67 5.87 2.36
C GLY A 376 14.24 7.20 1.73
N GLU A 377 15.20 8.09 1.43
CA GLU A 377 14.95 9.39 0.81
C GLU A 377 14.33 9.24 -0.60
N GLU A 378 14.88 8.37 -1.44
CA GLU A 378 14.38 8.11 -2.80
C GLU A 378 12.97 7.50 -2.79
N THR A 379 12.70 6.57 -1.86
CA THR A 379 11.36 5.98 -1.68
C THR A 379 10.36 7.02 -1.19
N TYR A 380 10.75 7.86 -0.24
CA TYR A 380 9.93 8.95 0.28
C TYR A 380 9.59 9.98 -0.79
N LEU A 381 10.58 10.46 -1.55
CA LEU A 381 10.37 11.42 -2.64
C LEU A 381 9.47 10.82 -3.74
N SER A 382 9.68 9.55 -4.09
CA SER A 382 8.83 8.84 -5.05
C SER A 382 7.37 8.81 -4.58
N LEU A 383 7.13 8.51 -3.30
CA LEU A 383 5.80 8.58 -2.69
C LEU A 383 5.21 9.99 -2.79
N LYS A 384 5.98 11.03 -2.47
CA LYS A 384 5.48 12.41 -2.49
C LYS A 384 5.06 12.86 -3.89
N ARG A 385 5.81 12.47 -4.92
CA ARG A 385 5.42 12.73 -6.32
C ARG A 385 4.12 12.02 -6.68
N LEU A 386 3.94 10.78 -6.20
CA LEU A 386 2.72 10.00 -6.43
C LEU A 386 1.49 10.55 -5.70
N GLN A 387 1.64 11.07 -4.48
CA GLN A 387 0.54 11.68 -3.72
C GLN A 387 -0.09 12.89 -4.44
N ARG A 388 0.60 13.48 -5.42
CA ARG A 388 0.07 14.57 -6.27
C ARG A 388 -0.76 14.05 -7.45
N SER A 389 -0.66 12.78 -7.80
CA SER A 389 -1.41 12.18 -8.90
C SER A 389 -2.83 11.82 -8.48
N ARG A 390 -3.82 12.18 -9.32
CA ARG A 390 -5.23 11.78 -9.17
C ARG A 390 -5.60 10.53 -9.97
N ARG A 391 -4.64 9.97 -10.72
CA ARG A 391 -4.87 8.86 -11.66
C ARG A 391 -4.47 7.49 -11.09
N ILE A 392 -3.85 7.48 -9.93
CA ILE A 392 -3.35 6.26 -9.28
C ILE A 392 -4.12 5.96 -8.02
N PHE A 393 -3.99 4.72 -7.56
CA PHE A 393 -4.52 4.29 -6.28
C PHE A 393 -3.37 4.03 -5.31
N LEU A 394 -3.36 4.75 -4.19
CA LEU A 394 -2.40 4.53 -3.12
C LEU A 394 -3.06 3.73 -1.99
N HIS A 395 -2.31 2.76 -1.47
CA HIS A 395 -2.68 1.99 -0.29
C HIS A 395 -2.91 2.93 0.90
N ALA A 396 -3.84 2.57 1.79
CA ALA A 396 -4.21 3.44 2.93
C ALA A 396 -3.04 3.76 3.86
N ASP A 397 -2.09 2.84 3.99
CA ASP A 397 -0.86 2.98 4.79
C ASP A 397 0.09 4.10 4.29
N LEU A 398 -0.06 4.53 3.04
CA LEU A 398 0.75 5.59 2.43
C LEU A 398 0.09 6.98 2.50
N LYS A 399 -1.07 7.10 3.18
CA LYS A 399 -1.82 8.36 3.28
C LYS A 399 -1.45 9.22 4.51
N PRO A 400 -1.29 8.65 5.72
CA PRO A 400 -0.93 9.42 6.91
C PRO A 400 0.47 10.02 6.79
N VAL A 401 0.64 11.30 7.12
CA VAL A 401 1.93 11.99 7.05
C VAL A 401 2.96 11.33 7.95
N GLU A 402 2.58 11.07 9.19
CA GLU A 402 3.40 10.37 10.19
C GLU A 402 4.03 9.08 9.65
N ARG A 403 3.21 8.21 9.06
CA ARG A 403 3.64 6.92 8.49
C ARG A 403 4.58 7.06 7.29
N ASN A 404 4.52 8.20 6.61
CA ASN A 404 5.38 8.51 5.47
C ASN A 404 6.74 9.05 5.95
N LEU A 405 6.77 9.84 7.03
CA LEU A 405 8.00 10.35 7.63
C LEU A 405 8.85 9.23 8.26
N GLU A 406 8.24 8.11 8.66
CA GLU A 406 8.99 6.90 9.05
C GLU A 406 9.89 6.35 7.92
N ILE A 407 9.54 6.57 6.64
CA ILE A 407 10.29 6.02 5.49
C ILE A 407 11.73 6.53 5.45
N PRO A 408 12.00 7.86 5.50
CA PRO A 408 13.36 8.36 5.54
C PRO A 408 13.99 8.35 6.94
N LEU A 409 13.19 8.37 8.02
CA LEU A 409 13.72 8.39 9.39
C LEU A 409 14.27 7.02 9.84
N ARG A 410 13.61 5.95 9.41
CA ARG A 410 13.94 4.58 9.81
C ARG A 410 13.69 3.59 8.67
N PRO A 411 14.45 3.71 7.55
CA PRO A 411 14.16 2.96 6.34
C PRO A 411 14.14 1.45 6.55
N LEU A 412 15.06 0.91 7.36
CA LEU A 412 15.14 -0.51 7.67
C LEU A 412 13.89 -1.01 8.42
N GLU A 413 13.46 -0.31 9.47
CA GLU A 413 12.26 -0.67 10.23
C GLU A 413 11.00 -0.56 9.35
N ARG A 414 10.88 0.55 8.61
CA ARG A 414 9.68 0.85 7.82
C ARG A 414 9.49 -0.11 6.64
N MET A 415 10.60 -0.58 6.06
CA MET A 415 10.63 -1.51 4.92
C MET A 415 11.03 -2.94 5.32
N ALA A 416 11.12 -3.24 6.62
CA ALA A 416 11.63 -4.52 7.15
C ALA A 416 11.01 -5.74 6.45
N GLY A 417 9.69 -5.79 6.32
CA GLY A 417 9.02 -6.93 5.68
C GLY A 417 9.40 -7.16 4.21
N CYS A 418 9.83 -6.13 3.49
CA CYS A 418 10.35 -6.24 2.13
C CYS A 418 11.84 -6.62 2.14
N LEU A 419 12.65 -5.94 2.96
CA LEU A 419 14.10 -6.13 3.02
C LEU A 419 14.51 -7.47 3.62
N GLU A 420 13.90 -7.89 4.73
CA GLU A 420 14.13 -9.20 5.36
C GLU A 420 13.84 -10.34 4.38
N ARG A 421 12.76 -10.21 3.60
CA ARG A 421 12.41 -11.21 2.58
C ARG A 421 13.43 -11.19 1.43
N ALA A 422 13.95 -10.03 1.07
CA ALA A 422 14.95 -9.91 0.02
C ALA A 422 16.26 -10.59 0.46
N GLU A 423 16.63 -10.45 1.72
CA GLU A 423 17.78 -11.11 2.32
C GLU A 423 17.59 -12.63 2.41
N GLN A 424 16.42 -13.11 2.85
CA GLN A 424 16.06 -14.54 2.85
C GLN A 424 16.10 -15.16 1.46
N GLN A 425 15.75 -14.39 0.43
CA GLN A 425 15.81 -14.81 -0.97
C GLN A 425 17.20 -14.60 -1.61
N HIS A 426 18.18 -14.13 -0.84
CA HIS A 426 19.55 -13.83 -1.32
C HIS A 426 19.60 -12.82 -2.48
N LEU A 427 18.66 -11.87 -2.51
CA LEU A 427 18.59 -10.78 -3.47
C LEU A 427 19.45 -9.58 -3.06
N LEU A 428 19.63 -9.40 -1.75
CA LEU A 428 20.50 -8.39 -1.17
C LEU A 428 21.02 -8.87 0.19
N HIS A 429 22.02 -8.19 0.72
CA HIS A 429 22.47 -8.33 2.10
C HIS A 429 22.55 -6.94 2.76
N ILE A 430 22.21 -6.85 4.04
CA ILE A 430 22.28 -5.61 4.81
C ILE A 430 23.59 -5.61 5.61
N GLU A 431 24.51 -4.71 5.26
CA GLU A 431 25.79 -4.55 5.98
C GLU A 431 25.87 -3.14 6.56
N GLY A 432 25.68 -3.01 7.88
CA GLY A 432 25.66 -1.71 8.55
C GLY A 432 24.53 -0.82 8.02
N ASP A 433 24.88 0.30 7.40
CA ASP A 433 23.95 1.28 6.81
C ASP A 433 23.91 1.19 5.27
N GLU A 434 24.31 0.05 4.69
CA GLU A 434 24.27 -0.21 3.25
C GLU A 434 23.47 -1.46 2.90
N LEU A 435 22.80 -1.42 1.74
CA LEU A 435 22.22 -2.57 1.05
C LEU A 435 23.18 -3.00 -0.08
N LEU A 436 23.70 -4.21 0.02
CA LEU A 436 24.52 -4.85 -1.01
C LEU A 436 23.62 -5.69 -1.91
N LEU A 437 23.49 -5.30 -3.17
CA LEU A 437 22.59 -5.94 -4.13
C LEU A 437 23.27 -7.14 -4.80
N SER A 438 22.53 -8.25 -4.91
CA SER A 438 22.99 -9.47 -5.56
C SER A 438 22.71 -9.44 -7.07
N PRO A 439 23.59 -9.98 -7.93
CA PRO A 439 23.30 -10.25 -9.34
C PRO A 439 21.98 -11.01 -9.56
N LYS A 440 21.59 -11.85 -8.59
CA LYS A 440 20.34 -12.61 -8.56
C LYS A 440 19.08 -11.77 -8.78
N LEU A 441 19.12 -10.47 -8.42
CA LEU A 441 18.03 -9.54 -8.69
C LEU A 441 17.68 -9.44 -10.17
N THR A 442 18.66 -9.63 -11.05
CA THR A 442 18.54 -9.48 -12.50
C THR A 442 18.48 -10.80 -13.26
N ASP A 443 18.67 -11.92 -12.57
CA ASP A 443 18.59 -13.25 -13.16
C ASP A 443 17.24 -13.46 -13.85
N GLU A 444 17.28 -14.19 -14.97
CA GLU A 444 16.06 -14.65 -15.63
C GLU A 444 15.52 -15.84 -14.84
N HIS A 445 14.51 -15.59 -14.01
CA HIS A 445 13.80 -16.62 -13.27
C HIS A 445 12.65 -17.18 -14.09
N ASP A 446 12.49 -18.51 -14.07
CA ASP A 446 11.22 -19.13 -14.44
C ASP A 446 10.13 -18.70 -13.44
N PHE A 447 8.90 -18.53 -13.89
CA PHE A 447 7.97 -17.69 -13.14
C PHE A 447 7.26 -18.34 -11.96
N ASP A 448 7.27 -19.68 -11.90
CA ASP A 448 6.89 -20.37 -10.68
C ASP A 448 7.94 -20.10 -9.58
N GLU A 449 9.20 -19.87 -9.99
CA GLU A 449 10.33 -19.59 -9.10
C GLU A 449 10.39 -18.10 -8.71
N ILE A 450 10.15 -17.14 -9.61
CA ILE A 450 10.31 -15.68 -9.29
C ILE A 450 9.53 -15.23 -8.04
N ARG A 451 8.39 -15.86 -7.73
CA ARG A 451 7.60 -15.53 -6.51
C ARG A 451 8.29 -16.00 -5.23
N LEU A 452 8.96 -17.14 -5.33
CA LEU A 452 9.72 -17.78 -4.27
C LEU A 452 11.15 -17.24 -4.19
N GLU A 453 11.70 -16.79 -5.32
CA GLU A 453 13.12 -16.45 -5.50
C GLU A 453 13.39 -14.95 -5.63
N ASN A 454 12.47 -14.14 -6.17
CA ASN A 454 12.69 -12.71 -6.43
C ASN A 454 11.41 -11.85 -6.29
N HIS A 455 10.99 -11.61 -5.05
CA HIS A 455 9.78 -10.81 -4.79
C HIS A 455 9.94 -9.32 -5.14
N ILE A 456 11.17 -8.79 -5.20
CA ILE A 456 11.45 -7.41 -5.62
C ILE A 456 11.04 -7.23 -7.08
N GLN A 457 11.53 -8.10 -7.96
CA GLN A 457 11.18 -8.04 -9.38
C GLN A 457 9.68 -8.29 -9.61
N LEU A 458 9.05 -9.16 -8.80
CA LEU A 458 7.59 -9.34 -8.82
C LEU A 458 6.84 -8.03 -8.53
N ALA A 459 7.21 -7.31 -7.47
CA ALA A 459 6.59 -6.03 -7.10
C ALA A 459 6.81 -4.95 -8.17
N VAL A 460 8.00 -4.92 -8.80
CA VAL A 460 8.28 -4.04 -9.94
C VAL A 460 7.36 -4.35 -11.11
N ASN A 461 7.29 -5.62 -11.51
CA ASN A 461 6.44 -6.10 -12.59
C ASN A 461 4.95 -5.76 -12.36
N GLU A 462 4.44 -5.88 -11.13
CA GLU A 462 3.06 -5.53 -10.76
C GLU A 462 2.75 -4.05 -10.95
N SER A 463 3.72 -3.19 -10.64
CA SER A 463 3.60 -1.73 -10.73
C SER A 463 4.02 -1.15 -12.07
N GLU A 464 4.72 -1.91 -12.93
CA GLU A 464 5.24 -1.46 -14.24
C GLU A 464 4.15 -0.85 -15.15
N PRO A 465 2.92 -1.39 -15.22
CA PRO A 465 1.86 -0.79 -16.04
C PRO A 465 1.31 0.53 -15.47
N VAL A 466 1.57 0.84 -14.19
CA VAL A 466 1.21 2.12 -13.56
C VAL A 466 2.31 3.12 -13.90
N THR A 467 2.22 3.71 -15.09
CA THR A 467 3.24 4.59 -15.67
C THR A 467 3.66 5.72 -14.73
N GLU A 468 2.71 6.33 -14.02
CA GLU A 468 2.97 7.38 -13.04
C GLU A 468 3.89 6.90 -11.90
N CYS A 469 3.75 5.65 -11.46
CA CYS A 469 4.64 5.03 -10.45
C CYS A 469 6.08 4.94 -10.97
N VAL A 470 6.23 4.44 -12.19
CA VAL A 470 7.54 4.27 -12.84
C VAL A 470 8.21 5.62 -13.09
N GLU A 471 7.46 6.59 -13.62
CA GLU A 471 7.94 7.95 -13.89
C GLU A 471 8.32 8.70 -12.60
N ALA A 472 7.55 8.54 -11.53
CA ALA A 472 7.88 9.13 -10.23
C ALA A 472 9.22 8.62 -9.71
N VAL A 473 9.43 7.30 -9.71
CA VAL A 473 10.68 6.69 -9.24
C VAL A 473 11.85 7.07 -10.14
N ARG A 474 11.74 6.87 -11.46
CA ARG A 474 12.81 7.24 -12.40
C ARG A 474 13.19 8.71 -12.30
N GLY A 475 12.20 9.58 -12.18
CA GLY A 475 12.45 11.00 -12.07
C GLY A 475 13.15 11.39 -10.76
N VAL A 476 13.07 10.59 -9.69
CA VAL A 476 13.80 10.80 -8.43
C VAL A 476 15.22 10.26 -8.55
N LEU A 477 15.37 9.06 -9.11
CA LEU A 477 16.68 8.43 -9.35
C LEU A 477 17.55 9.21 -10.34
N ALA A 478 16.93 10.00 -11.23
CA ALA A 478 17.61 10.87 -12.18
C ALA A 478 18.05 12.23 -11.59
N LEU A 479 17.66 12.56 -10.35
CA LEU A 479 18.09 13.81 -9.71
C LEU A 479 19.58 13.76 -9.37
N ASP A 480 20.28 14.87 -9.58
CA ASP A 480 21.58 15.05 -8.93
C ASP A 480 21.41 15.20 -7.40
N PRO A 481 22.48 14.94 -6.61
CA PRO A 481 22.38 14.99 -5.15
C PRO A 481 21.88 16.33 -4.59
N ALA A 482 22.24 17.46 -5.21
CA ALA A 482 21.83 18.79 -4.74
C ALA A 482 20.34 19.05 -5.04
N ALA A 483 19.85 18.62 -6.22
CA ALA A 483 18.45 18.69 -6.57
C ALA A 483 17.60 17.77 -5.67
N ARG A 484 18.10 16.57 -5.37
CA ARG A 484 17.47 15.63 -4.43
C ARG A 484 17.37 16.23 -3.03
N ALA A 485 18.45 16.83 -2.53
CA ALA A 485 18.47 17.49 -1.22
C ALA A 485 17.48 18.66 -1.14
N ARG A 486 17.44 19.53 -2.16
CA ARG A 486 16.45 20.62 -2.25
C ARG A 486 15.01 20.11 -2.27
N GLU A 487 14.73 19.06 -3.04
CA GLU A 487 13.39 18.47 -3.07
C GLU A 487 13.05 17.85 -1.71
N MET A 488 13.97 17.13 -1.09
CA MET A 488 13.80 16.53 0.24
C MET A 488 13.47 17.58 1.31
N ALA A 489 14.27 18.65 1.40
CA ALA A 489 14.04 19.75 2.33
C ALA A 489 12.66 20.40 2.13
N ALA A 490 12.25 20.63 0.88
CA ALA A 490 10.92 21.15 0.57
C ALA A 490 9.80 20.20 1.02
N ARG A 491 9.94 18.89 0.75
CA ARG A 491 8.94 17.89 1.14
C ARG A 491 8.84 17.71 2.65
N LEU A 492 9.95 17.75 3.38
CA LEU A 492 9.96 17.67 4.85
C LEU A 492 9.24 18.87 5.47
N ARG A 493 9.50 20.10 4.99
CA ARG A 493 8.78 21.31 5.45
C ARG A 493 7.29 21.22 5.19
N GLU A 494 6.89 20.77 3.99
CA GLU A 494 5.48 20.62 3.64
C GLU A 494 4.76 19.57 4.52
N ASP A 495 5.39 18.42 4.74
CA ASP A 495 4.85 17.35 5.59
C ASP A 495 4.80 17.77 7.06
N ASP A 496 5.83 18.45 7.59
CA ASP A 496 5.83 19.00 8.96
C ASP A 496 4.69 20.01 9.16
N ALA A 497 4.53 20.95 8.24
CA ALA A 497 3.44 21.93 8.28
C ALA A 497 2.07 21.26 8.15
N ARG A 498 1.95 20.19 7.35
CA ARG A 498 0.71 19.40 7.24
C ARG A 498 0.42 18.66 8.53
N LEU A 499 1.42 18.02 9.14
CA LEU A 499 1.29 17.32 10.42
C LEU A 499 0.85 18.27 11.52
N TYR A 500 1.41 19.48 11.58
CA TYR A 500 0.99 20.52 12.52
C TYR A 500 -0.48 20.92 12.34
N ARG A 501 -0.92 21.14 11.10
CA ARG A 501 -2.35 21.46 10.82
C ARG A 501 -3.27 20.30 11.19
N GLU A 502 -2.89 19.06 10.89
CA GLU A 502 -3.66 17.86 11.23
C GLU A 502 -3.77 17.68 12.76
N ASP A 503 -2.65 17.85 13.48
CA ASP A 503 -2.64 17.82 14.95
C ASP A 503 -3.55 18.93 15.51
N ARG A 504 -3.45 20.19 15.04
CA ARG A 504 -4.33 21.27 15.50
C ARG A 504 -5.80 20.98 15.24
N ALA A 505 -6.15 20.54 14.04
CA ALA A 505 -7.52 20.23 13.66
C ALA A 505 -8.09 19.07 14.50
N ALA A 506 -7.28 18.07 14.85
CA ALA A 506 -7.70 16.95 15.69
C ALA A 506 -8.13 17.36 17.12
N TYR A 507 -7.67 18.52 17.59
CA TYR A 507 -8.01 19.08 18.91
C TYR A 507 -8.87 20.36 18.84
N ASP A 508 -9.39 20.69 17.66
CA ASP A 508 -10.36 21.78 17.44
C ASP A 508 -11.80 21.22 17.48
N HIS A 509 -12.26 20.84 18.67
CA HIS A 509 -13.60 20.28 18.89
C HIS A 509 -14.15 20.76 20.24
N PRO A 510 -15.48 20.99 20.39
CA PRO A 510 -16.08 21.50 21.64
C PRO A 510 -15.65 20.79 22.92
N LYS A 511 -15.43 19.47 22.85
CA LYS A 511 -14.94 18.65 23.97
C LYS A 511 -13.55 19.06 24.52
N TYR A 512 -12.72 19.74 23.73
CA TYR A 512 -11.39 20.22 24.11
C TYR A 512 -11.36 21.74 24.39
N HIS A 513 -12.40 22.49 24.00
CA HIS A 513 -12.43 23.95 24.07
C HIS A 513 -12.21 24.48 25.49
N ARG A 514 -12.73 23.77 26.50
CA ARG A 514 -12.63 24.20 27.90
C ARG A 514 -11.19 24.49 28.32
N LEU A 515 -10.23 23.62 27.96
CA LEU A 515 -8.82 23.84 28.27
C LEU A 515 -8.14 24.72 27.22
N ASN A 516 -8.41 24.46 25.93
CA ASN A 516 -7.77 25.19 24.83
C ASN A 516 -8.03 26.71 24.88
N GLN A 517 -9.17 27.15 25.40
CA GLN A 517 -9.46 28.59 25.60
C GLN A 517 -8.55 29.25 26.63
N HIS A 518 -8.07 28.52 27.64
CA HIS A 518 -7.10 29.02 28.61
C HIS A 518 -5.70 29.17 28.00
N GLU A 519 -5.46 28.50 26.87
CA GLU A 519 -4.22 28.53 26.09
C GLU A 519 -4.26 29.56 24.94
N ALA A 520 -5.28 30.43 24.91
CA ALA A 520 -5.42 31.49 23.93
C ALA A 520 -4.31 32.56 24.08
N GLY A 521 -3.91 33.16 22.95
CA GLY A 521 -2.87 34.19 22.90
C GLY A 521 -1.44 33.66 22.80
N ARG A 522 -1.24 32.34 22.64
CA ARG A 522 0.06 31.76 22.34
C ARG A 522 0.53 32.07 20.93
N LEU A 523 1.84 32.16 20.76
CA LEU A 523 2.50 32.32 19.46
C LEU A 523 2.28 31.08 18.58
N ASP A 524 2.53 31.22 17.28
CA ASP A 524 2.42 30.09 16.35
C ASP A 524 3.49 29.04 16.69
N GLY A 525 3.04 27.85 17.05
CA GLY A 525 3.92 26.74 17.43
C GLY A 525 4.46 25.94 16.25
N SER A 526 4.33 26.40 15.01
CA SER A 526 4.91 25.73 13.84
C SER A 526 6.44 25.70 13.92
N SER A 527 7.05 24.67 13.34
CA SER A 527 8.52 24.57 13.24
C SER A 527 9.13 25.76 12.50
N LEU A 528 10.32 26.17 12.94
CA LEU A 528 11.12 27.20 12.28
C LEU A 528 12.21 26.55 11.42
N PHE A 529 12.31 26.97 10.16
CA PHE A 529 13.30 26.48 9.22
C PHE A 529 14.04 27.67 8.60
N LEU A 530 15.30 27.87 8.97
CA LEU A 530 16.16 28.95 8.48
C LEU A 530 17.29 28.35 7.64
N GLU A 531 17.35 28.78 6.38
CA GLU A 531 18.44 28.41 5.47
C GLU A 531 19.69 29.25 5.79
N GLY A 532 20.87 28.75 5.44
CA GLY A 532 22.15 29.41 5.69
C GLY A 532 23.24 28.86 4.76
N GLU A 533 24.41 29.50 4.77
CA GLU A 533 25.52 29.20 3.84
C GLU A 533 26.68 28.44 4.51
N ARG A 534 26.69 28.35 5.84
CA ARG A 534 27.70 27.62 6.62
C ARG A 534 27.56 26.11 6.47
N ARG A 535 28.66 25.38 6.68
CA ARG A 535 28.71 23.91 6.61
C ARG A 535 28.22 23.21 7.88
N VAL A 536 28.08 23.97 8.97
CA VAL A 536 27.50 23.52 10.25
C VAL A 536 26.11 24.10 10.40
N GLY A 537 25.14 23.29 10.83
CA GLY A 537 23.79 23.74 11.17
C GLY A 537 23.44 23.55 12.63
N ALA A 538 22.49 24.34 13.12
CA ALA A 538 21.99 24.30 14.50
C ALA A 538 20.60 23.66 14.57
N LEU A 539 20.49 22.49 15.21
CA LEU A 539 19.21 21.87 15.55
C LEU A 539 18.76 22.36 16.94
N LEU A 540 17.74 23.20 17.00
CA LEU A 540 17.32 23.93 18.20
C LEU A 540 16.08 23.27 18.84
N ILE A 541 16.28 22.57 19.95
CA ILE A 541 15.23 21.74 20.57
C ILE A 541 14.69 22.43 21.83
N HIS A 542 13.40 22.78 21.80
CA HIS A 542 12.72 23.49 22.88
C HIS A 542 12.39 22.58 24.09
N GLY A 543 12.05 23.19 25.22
CA GLY A 543 11.72 22.54 26.48
C GLY A 543 10.34 21.88 26.53
N PHE A 544 10.07 21.14 27.60
CA PHE A 544 8.78 20.49 27.83
C PHE A 544 7.69 21.54 27.98
N SER A 545 6.52 21.31 27.36
CA SER A 545 5.37 22.23 27.31
C SER A 545 5.55 23.52 26.50
N ALA A 546 6.77 23.85 26.07
CA ALA A 546 7.10 24.99 25.22
C ALA A 546 6.77 24.71 23.74
N SER A 547 7.20 25.58 22.84
CA SER A 547 7.06 25.46 21.38
C SER A 547 8.22 26.18 20.67
N PRO A 548 8.39 26.03 19.34
CA PRO A 548 9.52 26.64 18.61
C PRO A 548 9.81 28.13 18.87
N PRO A 549 8.81 29.00 19.15
CA PRO A 549 9.07 30.37 19.58
C PRO A 549 10.03 30.54 20.77
N GLU A 550 10.15 29.57 21.66
CA GLU A 550 11.14 29.58 22.76
C GLU A 550 12.58 29.61 22.23
N MET A 551 12.84 28.97 21.10
CA MET A 551 14.17 28.90 20.48
C MET A 551 14.37 29.97 19.40
N ALA A 552 13.35 30.76 19.05
CA ALA A 552 13.40 31.69 17.94
C ALA A 552 14.49 32.78 18.10
N PRO A 553 14.66 33.43 19.26
CA PRO A 553 15.73 34.43 19.43
C PRO A 553 17.14 33.85 19.20
N LEU A 554 17.40 32.65 19.72
CA LEU A 554 18.65 31.95 19.48
C LEU A 554 18.80 31.54 17.99
N ALA A 555 17.71 31.11 17.35
CA ALA A 555 17.70 30.75 15.93
C ALA A 555 18.07 31.94 15.05
N GLU A 556 17.48 33.11 15.32
CA GLU A 556 17.78 34.35 14.61
C GLU A 556 19.23 34.79 14.84
N ALA A 557 19.74 34.69 16.08
CA ALA A 557 21.11 35.04 16.41
C ALA A 557 22.14 34.20 15.66
N VAL A 558 21.99 32.87 15.63
CA VAL A 558 22.93 31.99 14.91
C VAL A 558 22.75 32.10 13.39
N ASN A 559 21.51 32.26 12.91
CA ASN A 559 21.26 32.42 11.48
C ASN A 559 21.76 33.75 10.91
N GLY A 560 21.75 34.82 11.71
CA GLY A 560 22.35 36.11 11.36
C GLY A 560 23.84 36.03 11.03
N GLU A 561 24.53 34.98 11.48
CA GLU A 561 25.95 34.69 11.22
C GLU A 561 26.15 33.68 10.06
N GLY A 562 25.05 33.32 9.39
CA GLY A 562 25.01 32.45 8.23
C GLY A 562 24.81 30.97 8.54
N PHE A 563 24.67 30.56 9.81
CA PHE A 563 24.41 29.16 10.16
C PHE A 563 22.96 28.77 9.78
N PRO A 564 22.75 27.70 8.99
CA PRO A 564 21.41 27.12 8.86
C PRO A 564 20.89 26.67 10.23
N ALA A 565 19.63 26.93 10.53
CA ALA A 565 19.02 26.60 11.81
C ALA A 565 17.62 26.00 11.66
N CYS A 566 17.29 25.02 12.49
CA CYS A 566 15.96 24.43 12.52
C CYS A 566 15.50 24.28 13.96
N ALA A 567 14.35 24.88 14.31
CA ALA A 567 13.66 24.64 15.57
C ALA A 567 12.40 23.81 15.30
N PRO A 568 12.48 22.46 15.34
CA PRO A 568 11.33 21.61 15.08
C PRO A 568 10.29 21.73 16.19
N ARG A 569 9.01 21.74 15.82
CA ARG A 569 7.91 21.56 16.76
C ARG A 569 7.91 20.12 17.23
N LEU A 570 8.07 19.91 18.54
CA LEU A 570 7.91 18.58 19.12
C LEU A 570 6.43 18.18 19.10
N ARG A 571 6.11 16.97 18.66
CA ARG A 571 4.71 16.52 18.57
C ARG A 571 3.99 16.63 19.92
N GLY A 572 2.73 17.05 19.92
CA GLY A 572 1.99 17.38 21.15
C GLY A 572 2.22 18.80 21.67
N HIS A 573 3.28 19.47 21.22
CA HIS A 573 3.61 20.85 21.59
C HIS A 573 3.13 21.84 20.53
N GLY A 574 2.95 23.10 20.94
CA GLY A 574 2.45 24.18 20.06
C GLY A 574 0.99 24.03 19.58
N THR A 575 0.25 23.04 20.09
CA THR A 575 -1.12 22.69 19.63
C THR A 575 -2.13 22.76 20.79
N SER A 576 -2.34 21.68 21.53
CA SER A 576 -3.26 21.57 22.66
C SER A 576 -2.62 20.75 23.79
N PRO A 577 -2.87 21.07 25.08
CA PRO A 577 -2.46 20.20 26.18
C PRO A 577 -3.02 18.77 26.07
N TYR A 578 -4.21 18.60 25.46
CA TYR A 578 -4.78 17.27 25.18
C TYR A 578 -3.99 16.49 24.12
N ASP A 579 -3.33 17.20 23.21
CA ASP A 579 -2.40 16.60 22.25
C ASP A 579 -1.18 16.07 23.00
N LEU A 580 -0.51 16.93 23.78
CA LEU A 580 0.62 16.55 24.63
C LEU A 580 0.30 15.36 25.54
N ALA A 581 -0.92 15.31 26.10
CA ALA A 581 -1.36 14.24 26.98
C ALA A 581 -1.35 12.84 26.34
N ARG A 582 -1.41 12.76 25.00
CA ARG A 582 -1.46 11.52 24.23
C ARG A 582 -0.14 11.13 23.59
N ARG A 583 0.87 12.00 23.64
CA ARG A 583 2.18 11.73 23.01
C ARG A 583 3.11 11.00 23.94
N ARG A 584 3.95 10.15 23.35
CA ARG A 584 5.10 9.55 24.02
C ARG A 584 6.37 10.33 23.69
N TRP A 585 7.38 10.22 24.55
CA TRP A 585 8.62 10.97 24.36
C TRP A 585 9.38 10.58 23.08
N GLU A 586 9.21 9.34 22.60
CA GLU A 586 9.80 8.89 21.34
C GLU A 586 9.26 9.69 20.14
N GLU A 587 7.99 10.14 20.20
CA GLU A 587 7.42 11.02 19.16
C GLU A 587 8.03 12.43 19.20
N TRP A 588 8.50 12.88 20.38
CA TRP A 588 9.26 14.12 20.49
C TRP A 588 10.65 13.96 19.87
N LEU A 589 11.33 12.86 20.17
CA LEU A 589 12.62 12.53 19.55
C LEU A 589 12.50 12.42 18.03
N ASP A 590 11.43 11.81 17.51
CA ASP A 590 11.17 11.74 16.07
C ASP A 590 10.99 13.12 15.44
N SER A 591 10.36 14.06 16.15
CA SER A 591 10.25 15.45 15.69
C SER A 591 11.63 16.12 15.58
N ALA A 592 12.52 15.87 16.54
CA ALA A 592 13.90 16.33 16.48
C ALA A 592 14.69 15.67 15.33
N ARG A 593 14.48 14.36 15.09
CA ARG A 593 15.09 13.65 13.95
C ARG A 593 14.62 14.19 12.59
N ILE A 594 13.38 14.66 12.48
CA ILE A 594 12.89 15.33 11.26
C ILE A 594 13.64 16.64 11.03
N GLY A 595 13.83 17.46 12.09
CA GLY A 595 14.63 18.67 12.03
C GLY A 595 16.09 18.40 11.65
N LEU A 596 16.69 17.34 12.21
CA LEU A 596 18.02 16.88 11.85
C LEU A 596 18.10 16.47 10.37
N LEU A 597 17.14 15.66 9.91
CA LEU A 597 17.08 15.19 8.53
C LEU A 597 16.93 16.36 7.55
N TYR A 598 16.17 17.39 7.91
CA TYR A 598 16.07 18.65 7.17
C TYR A 598 17.43 19.36 7.10
N LEU A 599 18.10 19.59 8.23
CA LEU A 599 19.39 20.29 8.26
C LEU A 599 20.46 19.56 7.44
N ARG A 600 20.49 18.22 7.50
CA ARG A 600 21.40 17.39 6.68
C ARG A 600 21.16 17.47 5.16
N GLN A 601 20.14 18.19 4.70
CA GLN A 601 19.96 18.54 3.27
C GLN A 601 20.66 19.85 2.90
N HIS A 602 21.08 20.64 3.89
CA HIS A 602 21.66 21.97 3.74
C HIS A 602 23.11 22.05 4.24
N CYS A 603 23.49 21.23 5.21
CA CYS A 603 24.80 21.27 5.85
C CYS A 603 25.37 19.86 6.13
N ASP A 604 26.69 19.78 6.26
CA ASP A 604 27.41 18.52 6.45
C ASP A 604 27.44 18.08 7.92
N ARG A 605 27.53 19.07 8.82
CA ARG A 605 27.58 18.86 10.27
C ARG A 605 26.37 19.51 10.94
N VAL A 606 25.87 18.89 12.00
CA VAL A 606 24.76 19.42 12.78
C VAL A 606 25.10 19.37 14.27
N VAL A 607 25.02 20.51 14.94
CA VAL A 607 25.09 20.62 16.39
C VAL A 607 23.66 20.70 16.95
N ALA A 608 23.34 19.82 17.90
CA ALA A 608 22.06 19.89 18.61
C ALA A 608 22.18 20.82 19.81
N VAL A 609 21.36 21.87 19.83
CA VAL A 609 21.25 22.83 20.93
C VAL A 609 19.90 22.65 21.61
N GLY A 610 19.89 22.15 22.83
CA GLY A 610 18.66 21.79 23.54
C GLY A 610 18.49 22.56 24.84
N HIS A 611 17.30 23.16 25.03
CA HIS A 611 16.90 23.75 26.31
C HIS A 611 16.06 22.78 27.14
N SER A 612 16.40 22.62 28.41
CA SER A 612 15.66 21.78 29.37
C SER A 612 15.48 20.36 28.83
N MET A 613 14.24 19.87 28.67
CA MET A 613 13.92 18.60 28.02
C MET A 613 14.55 18.45 26.62
N GLY A 614 14.69 19.54 25.88
CA GLY A 614 15.34 19.54 24.57
C GLY A 614 16.80 19.11 24.64
N GLY A 615 17.49 19.40 25.76
CA GLY A 615 18.84 18.89 26.03
C GLY A 615 18.87 17.36 26.19
N CYS A 616 17.86 16.76 26.82
CA CYS A 616 17.72 15.31 26.92
C CYS A 616 17.62 14.68 25.52
N LEU A 617 16.81 15.28 24.64
CA LEU A 617 16.65 14.82 23.25
C LEU A 617 17.93 15.01 22.44
N ALA A 618 18.65 16.12 22.62
CA ALA A 618 19.94 16.37 21.98
C ALA A 618 20.97 15.29 22.35
N TYR A 619 21.06 14.92 23.63
CA TYR A 619 21.95 13.84 24.07
C TYR A 619 21.54 12.45 23.54
N LEU A 620 20.25 12.18 23.41
CA LEU A 620 19.78 10.93 22.81
C LEU A 620 20.17 10.83 21.33
N LEU A 621 20.07 11.92 20.57
CA LEU A 621 20.59 12.00 19.19
C LEU A 621 22.11 11.81 19.14
N ALA A 622 22.85 12.38 20.10
CA ALA A 622 24.30 12.25 20.18
C ALA A 622 24.75 10.83 20.54
N ALA A 623 24.02 10.15 21.42
CA ALA A 623 24.23 8.74 21.75
C ALA A 623 23.96 7.81 20.55
N GLU A 624 23.08 8.21 19.62
CA GLU A 624 22.88 7.55 18.33
C GLU A 624 23.98 7.84 17.29
N GLY A 625 24.94 8.72 17.61
CA GLY A 625 25.93 9.21 16.65
C GLY A 625 25.32 10.08 15.54
N ALA A 626 24.13 10.63 15.76
CA ALA A 626 23.37 11.35 14.74
C ALA A 626 23.75 12.84 14.62
N VAL A 627 24.46 13.40 15.58
CA VAL A 627 24.87 14.82 15.62
C VAL A 627 26.35 14.97 15.95
N ASP A 628 26.95 16.05 15.45
CA ASP A 628 28.39 16.31 15.49
C ASP A 628 28.81 17.10 16.74
N GLY A 629 27.86 17.58 17.52
CA GLY A 629 28.08 18.21 18.82
C GLY A 629 26.78 18.48 19.56
N VAL A 630 26.87 18.74 20.86
CA VAL A 630 25.71 19.07 21.70
C VAL A 630 25.98 20.33 22.52
N VAL A 631 25.06 21.29 22.49
CA VAL A 631 24.97 22.35 23.51
C VAL A 631 23.71 22.11 24.32
N SER A 632 23.85 21.83 25.61
CA SER A 632 22.70 21.58 26.49
C SER A 632 22.55 22.73 27.49
N ILE A 633 21.32 23.23 27.65
CA ILE A 633 21.01 24.45 28.41
C ILE A 633 19.97 24.11 29.47
N CYS A 634 20.34 24.16 30.75
CA CYS A 634 19.50 23.79 31.89
C CYS A 634 18.85 22.39 31.78
N THR A 635 19.60 21.42 31.25
CA THR A 635 19.10 20.05 31.00
C THR A 635 18.89 19.28 32.31
N PRO A 636 17.70 18.73 32.59
CA PRO A 636 17.41 18.11 33.87
C PRO A 636 17.91 16.66 33.98
N THR A 637 18.74 16.36 34.97
CA THR A 637 18.89 14.99 35.50
C THR A 637 18.00 14.78 36.73
N ARG A 638 17.73 15.87 37.47
CA ARG A 638 16.82 15.93 38.61
C ARG A 638 15.93 17.15 38.50
N LEU A 639 14.62 16.94 38.65
CA LEU A 639 13.65 18.02 38.75
C LEU A 639 13.57 18.51 40.20
N ALA A 640 13.48 19.83 40.40
CA ALA A 640 13.44 20.42 41.72
C ALA A 640 12.29 19.84 42.60
N SER A 641 12.62 19.53 43.86
CA SER A 641 11.76 18.81 44.82
C SER A 641 10.35 19.37 45.01
N ARG A 642 10.12 20.68 44.79
CA ARG A 642 8.80 21.33 44.87
C ARG A 642 7.80 20.87 43.80
N ARG A 643 8.25 20.31 42.67
CA ARG A 643 7.38 19.80 41.59
C ARG A 643 7.34 18.27 41.49
N SER A 644 8.34 17.54 42.02
CA SER A 644 8.42 16.07 41.86
C SER A 644 7.58 15.26 42.87
N THR A 645 7.25 15.84 44.02
CA THR A 645 6.58 15.13 45.14
C THR A 645 5.07 14.94 44.99
N LEU A 646 4.39 15.69 44.13
CA LEU A 646 2.93 15.65 43.96
C LEU A 646 2.42 14.59 42.96
N VAL A 647 3.23 14.22 41.97
CA VAL A 647 2.81 13.41 40.81
C VAL A 647 2.39 11.96 41.16
N PRO A 648 3.10 11.20 42.03
CA PRO A 648 2.73 9.82 42.33
C PRO A 648 1.43 9.69 43.13
N LEU A 649 1.17 10.64 44.04
CA LEU A 649 0.00 10.63 44.94
C LEU A 649 -1.29 10.99 44.19
N LEU A 650 -1.22 12.01 43.32
CA LEU A 650 -2.35 12.45 42.49
C LEU A 650 -2.78 11.36 41.49
N HIS A 651 -1.84 10.57 40.97
CA HIS A 651 -2.16 9.49 40.03
C HIS A 651 -2.99 8.36 40.67
N ARG A 652 -2.65 7.94 41.90
CA ARG A 652 -3.41 6.91 42.63
C ARG A 652 -4.81 7.39 43.00
N ALA A 653 -4.95 8.65 43.40
CA ALA A 653 -6.25 9.25 43.68
C ALA A 653 -7.11 9.38 42.41
N ASN A 654 -6.50 9.72 41.26
CA ASN A 654 -7.21 9.86 39.99
C ASN A 654 -7.66 8.52 39.38
N GLN A 655 -6.90 7.43 39.51
CA GLN A 655 -7.33 6.09 39.07
C GLN A 655 -8.57 5.60 39.84
N LEU A 656 -8.68 5.93 41.13
CA LEU A 656 -9.86 5.64 41.93
C LEU A 656 -11.06 6.53 41.54
N ALA A 657 -10.80 7.77 41.12
CA ALA A 657 -11.84 8.72 40.74
C ALA A 657 -12.38 8.54 39.30
N SER A 658 -11.60 7.95 38.37
CA SER A 658 -12.04 7.63 37.00
C SER A 658 -13.11 6.53 36.92
N LEU A 659 -13.49 5.93 38.05
CA LEU A 659 -14.62 5.01 38.17
C LEU A 659 -15.97 5.73 38.28
N VAL A 660 -15.99 7.07 38.36
CA VAL A 660 -17.21 7.89 38.42
C VAL A 660 -17.49 8.52 37.04
N PRO A 661 -18.58 8.12 36.35
CA PRO A 661 -18.94 8.69 35.05
C PRO A 661 -19.23 10.20 35.16
N GLY A 662 -18.56 11.02 34.35
CA GLY A 662 -18.84 12.47 34.22
C GLY A 662 -17.81 13.43 34.86
N VAL A 663 -16.73 12.93 35.46
CA VAL A 663 -15.64 13.74 36.07
C VAL A 663 -14.40 13.86 35.16
N ASP A 664 -14.49 13.37 33.92
CA ASP A 664 -13.38 13.34 32.98
C ASP A 664 -13.04 14.74 32.46
N GLY A 665 -11.82 15.21 32.77
CA GLY A 665 -11.21 16.27 31.95
C GLY A 665 -10.20 17.18 32.62
N LEU A 666 -10.36 17.54 33.90
CA LEU A 666 -9.50 18.54 34.58
C LEU A 666 -8.55 17.96 35.62
N LYS A 667 -8.91 16.87 36.30
CA LYS A 667 -8.05 16.27 37.34
C LYS A 667 -6.73 15.71 36.81
N ASN A 668 -6.62 15.52 35.49
CA ASN A 668 -5.44 14.99 34.82
C ASN A 668 -4.50 16.08 34.29
N PHE A 669 -4.81 17.37 34.52
CA PHE A 669 -4.00 18.51 34.12
C PHE A 669 -3.68 19.38 35.33
N GLU A 670 -2.41 19.69 35.52
CA GLU A 670 -1.95 20.58 36.57
C GLU A 670 -1.80 21.99 36.00
N PRO A 671 -2.47 23.01 36.57
CA PRO A 671 -2.26 24.39 36.17
C PRO A 671 -0.87 24.86 36.59
N VAL A 672 -0.17 25.56 35.70
CA VAL A 672 1.15 26.12 35.94
C VAL A 672 1.22 27.56 35.46
N THR A 673 2.09 28.36 36.09
CA THR A 673 2.43 29.71 35.62
C THR A 673 3.81 29.65 34.98
N PRO A 674 3.90 29.53 33.64
CA PRO A 674 5.19 29.50 32.95
C PRO A 674 5.83 30.90 32.90
N GLU A 675 7.16 30.94 32.77
CA GLU A 675 7.93 32.19 32.59
C GLU A 675 7.52 32.94 31.31
N TYR A 676 7.23 32.20 30.24
CA TYR A 676 6.77 32.72 28.94
C TYR A 676 5.42 32.07 28.54
N PRO A 677 4.28 32.60 29.04
CA PRO A 677 2.94 32.03 28.79
C PRO A 677 2.47 32.03 27.34
N GLU A 678 3.14 32.79 26.47
CA GLU A 678 2.93 32.84 25.04
C GLU A 678 3.59 31.67 24.30
N ASN A 679 4.60 31.03 24.91
CA ASN A 679 5.36 29.92 24.33
C ASN A 679 4.97 28.56 24.94
N ASN A 680 4.53 28.57 26.20
CA ASN A 680 4.36 27.36 27.01
C ASN A 680 2.90 27.12 27.38
N TYR A 681 2.52 25.85 27.52
CA TYR A 681 1.19 25.50 28.04
C TYR A 681 1.03 25.97 29.49
N ARG A 682 -0.16 26.49 29.80
CA ARG A 682 -0.57 26.83 31.18
C ARG A 682 -1.13 25.65 31.94
N HIS A 683 -1.39 24.53 31.25
CA HIS A 683 -1.89 23.30 31.85
C HIS A 683 -1.06 22.11 31.40
N LEU A 684 -0.41 21.43 32.35
CA LEU A 684 0.45 20.29 32.06
C LEU A 684 -0.30 18.97 32.27
N PRO A 685 -0.37 18.09 31.26
CA PRO A 685 -0.95 16.76 31.46
C PRO A 685 -0.03 15.91 32.35
N ILE A 686 -0.61 15.24 33.36
CA ILE A 686 0.12 14.30 34.23
C ILE A 686 0.80 13.20 33.39
N SER A 687 0.15 12.72 32.33
CA SER A 687 0.75 11.75 31.40
C SER A 687 1.98 12.31 30.68
N GLY A 688 1.95 13.58 30.27
CA GLY A 688 3.11 14.25 29.67
C GLY A 688 4.28 14.39 30.65
N VAL A 689 4.00 14.73 31.92
CA VAL A 689 5.04 14.78 32.97
C VAL A 689 5.70 13.41 33.19
N ARG A 690 4.95 12.31 33.09
CA ARG A 690 5.53 10.96 33.13
C ARG A 690 6.42 10.66 31.94
N GLN A 691 6.05 11.13 30.75
CA GLN A 691 6.89 11.01 29.56
C GLN A 691 8.17 11.86 29.68
N LEU A 692 8.09 13.04 30.32
CA LEU A 692 9.27 13.82 30.70
C LEU A 692 10.20 13.03 31.64
N GLN A 693 9.66 12.38 32.67
CA GLN A 693 10.49 11.52 33.54
C GLN A 693 11.10 10.33 32.79
N ALA A 694 10.37 9.74 31.84
CA ALA A 694 10.86 8.65 31.02
C ALA A 694 12.01 9.09 30.09
N VAL A 695 11.91 10.24 29.42
CA VAL A 695 13.02 10.76 28.60
C VAL A 695 14.23 11.14 29.45
N ILE A 696 14.02 11.68 30.66
CA ILE A 696 15.10 11.95 31.63
C ILE A 696 15.86 10.66 31.95
N ALA A 697 15.16 9.61 32.33
CA ALA A 697 15.76 8.32 32.63
C ALA A 697 16.47 7.71 31.40
N ALA A 698 15.86 7.84 30.20
CA ALA A 698 16.42 7.32 28.96
C ALA A 698 17.75 8.00 28.59
N PHE A 699 17.86 9.32 28.67
CA PHE A 699 19.12 10.00 28.32
C PHE A 699 20.19 9.74 29.37
N GLN A 700 19.85 9.73 30.66
CA GLN A 700 20.81 9.43 31.73
C GLN A 700 21.46 8.06 31.53
N GLY A 701 20.67 7.05 31.11
CA GLY A 701 21.17 5.71 30.81
C GLY A 701 22.10 5.64 29.60
N ARG A 702 22.11 6.66 28.73
CA ARG A 702 22.86 6.66 27.46
C ARG A 702 23.94 7.74 27.35
N LEU A 703 24.13 8.59 28.37
CA LEU A 703 25.19 9.62 28.35
C LEU A 703 26.58 9.03 28.08
N GLY A 704 26.87 7.83 28.58
CA GLY A 704 28.13 7.12 28.34
C GLY A 704 28.34 6.65 26.89
N GLU A 705 27.34 6.74 26.02
CA GLU A 705 27.45 6.45 24.58
C GLU A 705 27.85 7.68 23.76
N VAL A 706 27.75 8.89 24.33
CA VAL A 706 28.08 10.14 23.63
C VAL A 706 29.59 10.23 23.38
N ARG A 707 29.97 10.66 22.16
CA ARG A 707 31.37 10.80 21.73
C ARG A 707 31.71 12.18 21.16
N CYS A 708 30.72 12.92 20.68
CA CYS A 708 30.92 14.23 20.09
C CYS A 708 31.18 15.32 21.15
N PRO A 709 31.78 16.47 20.77
CA PRO A 709 31.99 17.59 21.68
C PRO A 709 30.69 18.10 22.31
N CYS A 710 30.76 18.47 23.58
CA CYS A 710 29.60 18.93 24.36
C CYS A 710 29.88 20.24 25.11
N LEU A 711 28.90 21.14 25.15
CA LEU A 711 28.89 22.31 26.03
C LEU A 711 27.65 22.23 26.94
N VAL A 712 27.85 22.30 28.25
CA VAL A 712 26.79 22.28 29.26
C VAL A 712 26.67 23.66 29.87
N LEU A 713 25.55 24.34 29.62
CA LEU A 713 25.21 25.63 30.19
C LEU A 713 24.13 25.43 31.26
N GLN A 714 24.35 25.92 32.47
CA GLN A 714 23.42 25.71 33.59
C GLN A 714 23.29 26.97 34.44
N GLY A 715 22.06 27.39 34.74
CA GLY A 715 21.80 28.45 35.73
C GLY A 715 22.15 27.96 37.14
N ASP A 716 22.81 28.81 37.92
CA ASP A 716 23.24 28.51 39.29
C ASP A 716 22.13 28.63 40.35
N ASP A 717 21.04 29.33 40.05
CA ASP A 717 19.83 29.44 40.89
C ASP A 717 18.54 29.13 40.09
N ASP A 718 18.58 28.06 39.29
CA ASP A 718 17.44 27.64 38.45
C ASP A 718 16.27 27.10 39.31
N PRO A 719 15.05 27.68 39.22
CA PRO A 719 13.90 27.30 40.05
C PRO A 719 13.20 26.00 39.60
N THR A 720 13.53 25.49 38.41
CA THR A 720 12.89 24.31 37.81
C THR A 720 13.80 23.08 37.84
N VAL A 721 15.08 23.27 37.55
CA VAL A 721 16.09 22.19 37.44
C VAL A 721 17.15 22.36 38.51
N GLU A 722 17.50 21.28 39.21
CA GLU A 722 18.56 21.38 40.22
C GLU A 722 19.93 21.61 39.54
N PRO A 723 20.72 22.64 39.93
CA PRO A 723 22.01 22.95 39.31
C PRO A 723 23.02 21.79 39.31
N VAL A 724 22.89 20.85 40.24
CA VAL A 724 23.66 19.59 40.29
C VAL A 724 23.53 18.77 38.99
N SER A 725 22.51 19.03 38.18
CA SER A 725 22.32 18.37 36.88
C SER A 725 23.51 18.57 35.94
N ALA A 726 24.17 19.72 35.97
CA ALA A 726 25.36 19.97 35.15
C ALA A 726 26.53 19.03 35.53
N GLU A 727 26.76 18.83 36.83
CA GLU A 727 27.79 17.91 37.32
C GLU A 727 27.46 16.45 37.01
N GLU A 728 26.18 16.07 37.09
CA GLU A 728 25.72 14.72 36.73
C GLU A 728 25.89 14.44 35.24
N ILE A 729 25.56 15.41 34.39
CA ILE A 729 25.75 15.32 32.94
C ILE A 729 27.25 15.20 32.62
N SER A 730 28.07 16.09 33.18
CA SER A 730 29.53 16.07 32.99
C SER A 730 30.14 14.71 33.38
N ARG A 731 29.76 14.16 34.54
CA ARG A 731 30.20 12.81 34.94
C ARG A 731 29.71 11.71 34.01
N GLY A 732 28.50 11.83 33.45
CA GLY A 732 27.96 10.89 32.48
C GLY A 732 28.66 10.94 31.11
N LEU A 733 29.17 12.11 30.71
CA LEU A 733 29.93 12.34 29.47
C LEU A 733 31.38 11.84 29.55
N ALA A 734 31.60 10.67 30.14
CA ALA A 734 32.92 10.12 30.46
C ALA A 734 33.86 9.93 29.23
N HIS A 735 33.30 9.88 28.02
CA HIS A 735 34.02 9.62 26.78
C HIS A 735 33.88 10.73 25.73
N ALA A 736 33.26 11.86 26.09
CA ALA A 736 33.05 13.01 25.21
C ALA A 736 33.85 14.22 25.72
N PRO A 737 34.56 14.95 24.86
CA PRO A 737 35.16 16.23 25.25
C PRO A 737 34.04 17.20 25.62
N HIS A 738 34.07 17.74 26.83
CA HIS A 738 32.99 18.59 27.31
C HIS A 738 33.47 19.74 28.20
N GLU A 739 32.71 20.83 28.15
CA GLU A 739 32.87 22.00 29.02
C GLU A 739 31.57 22.24 29.79
N VAL A 740 31.68 22.65 31.05
CA VAL A 740 30.54 23.06 31.88
C VAL A 740 30.69 24.53 32.25
N VAL A 741 29.66 25.32 32.00
CA VAL A 741 29.59 26.75 32.33
C VAL A 741 28.37 27.00 33.19
N MET A 742 28.62 27.37 34.45
CA MET A 742 27.59 27.87 35.35
C MET A 742 27.32 29.35 35.04
N LEU A 743 26.06 29.72 34.87
CA LEU A 743 25.60 31.07 34.55
C LEU A 743 24.88 31.67 35.76
N PRO A 744 25.14 32.95 36.11
CA PRO A 744 24.48 33.63 37.22
C PRO A 744 23.03 33.97 36.84
N ALA A 745 22.11 33.03 37.07
CA ALA A 745 20.74 33.09 36.56
C ALA A 745 19.73 32.57 37.59
N ASP A 746 18.67 33.35 37.81
CA ASP A 746 17.58 33.13 38.77
C ASP A 746 16.28 32.62 38.10
N HIS A 747 16.34 32.27 36.82
CA HIS A 747 15.22 31.80 36.00
C HIS A 747 15.63 30.63 35.10
N HIS A 748 14.66 29.86 34.60
CA HIS A 748 14.93 28.62 33.89
C HIS A 748 15.18 28.82 32.38
N VAL A 749 14.45 29.73 31.73
CA VAL A 749 14.50 29.88 30.26
C VAL A 749 15.60 30.87 29.85
N LEU A 750 16.79 30.35 29.57
CA LEU A 750 17.99 31.15 29.28
C LEU A 750 18.22 31.47 27.78
N VAL A 751 17.31 31.06 26.90
CA VAL A 751 17.47 31.16 25.43
C VAL A 751 16.79 32.38 24.80
N MET A 752 16.01 33.14 25.58
CA MET A 752 15.17 34.22 25.07
C MET A 752 15.93 35.54 24.82
N ASP A 753 17.12 35.72 25.43
CA ASP A 753 18.04 36.82 25.16
C ASP A 753 19.51 36.40 25.38
N ASP A 754 20.46 37.29 25.09
CA ASP A 754 21.89 37.01 25.23
C ASP A 754 22.57 37.73 26.42
N ARG A 755 21.82 38.18 27.43
CA ARG A 755 22.40 38.94 28.58
C ARG A 755 23.41 38.12 29.36
N LEU A 756 23.24 36.80 29.39
CA LEU A 756 24.15 35.84 30.05
C LEU A 756 25.22 35.27 29.08
N GLY A 757 25.20 35.70 27.81
CA GLY A 757 26.12 35.23 26.78
C GLY A 757 25.84 33.79 26.32
N VAL A 758 24.58 33.35 26.34
CA VAL A 758 24.16 32.02 25.87
C VAL A 758 24.25 31.92 24.35
N HIS A 759 23.68 32.88 23.61
CA HIS A 759 23.72 32.91 22.14
C HIS A 759 25.16 33.04 21.66
N ARG A 760 25.95 33.91 22.29
CA ARG A 760 27.38 34.04 21.99
C ARG A 760 28.13 32.73 22.11
N ARG A 761 27.95 31.98 23.20
CA ARG A 761 28.63 30.69 23.42
C ARG A 761 28.17 29.60 22.46
N VAL A 762 26.87 29.56 22.16
CA VAL A 762 26.34 28.64 21.13
C VAL A 762 26.99 28.93 19.78
N ARG A 763 27.08 30.22 19.39
CA ARG A 763 27.75 30.64 18.15
C ARG A 763 29.23 30.25 18.14
N GLU A 764 29.98 30.54 19.20
CA GLU A 764 31.39 30.16 19.32
C GLU A 764 31.59 28.64 19.21
N PHE A 765 30.67 27.85 19.78
CA PHE A 765 30.69 26.39 19.66
C PHE A 765 30.40 25.91 18.23
N LEU A 766 29.44 26.53 17.54
CA LEU A 766 29.16 26.25 16.13
C LEU A 766 30.34 26.60 15.22
N GLU A 767 31.00 27.75 15.45
CA GLU A 767 32.20 28.18 14.74
C GLU A 767 33.35 27.18 14.94
N ALA A 768 33.58 26.72 16.16
CA ALA A 768 34.60 25.71 16.46
C ALA A 768 34.30 24.35 15.79
N ALA A 769 33.03 24.02 15.55
CA ALA A 769 32.62 22.80 14.85
C ALA A 769 32.82 22.87 13.33
N GLU A 770 33.06 24.05 12.75
CA GLU A 770 33.21 24.25 11.31
C GLU A 770 34.61 23.88 10.79
N GLY A 771 35.63 24.01 11.63
CA GLY A 771 37.02 23.66 11.33
C GLY A 771 37.97 24.85 11.40
#